data_AF-A0A8H4NH53-F1
#
_entry.id   AF-A0A8H4NH53-F1
#
_cell.length_a   1.000
_cell.length_b   1.000
_cell.length_c   1.000
_cell.angle_alpha   90.00
_cell.angle_beta   90.00
_cell.angle_gamma   90.00
#
_symmetry.space_group_name_H-M   'P 1'
#
loop_
_entity.id
_entity.type
_entity.pdbx_description
1 polymer ?
#
loop_
_entity_poly.entity_id
_entity_poly.type
_entity_poly.pdbx_seq_one_letter_code
_entity_poly.pdbx_strand_id
1 'polypeptide(L)'
;MFVYEGRLEWSKYAQNETAIIILPSGPIRAGDIAWILSQWTVDSKGNKKALQSQRIPISQVTRTPNGDDSFSSKPGWYTWKMTSADNYEKLNLVMSNDAGGVSEMEFKRIWKAEGEWSRECGRIWLGKINWSTFASDEFCLFIAPEGFGEGKPILSMWQWTQDSQGKEKAPSFRAEQQKILSPLDDNGVKFSYHSYYDITCTWNKKTDTLAVHMKGPEADQDLGEFKLLAVTNPHDHEWDPPLSPPQNAELEVRLPQPEPSLPRVLEPLPFPIGLIDNLRHAIAYADQAGYCAKYAHERFTKLDAEFHLRGEVINDRNAALAEFRKEVKQLGDDLTVEKAKVADLTTRLAEAQATFQAELKKRDDEIKKEQGHDAEDHKTIDRLASQLEYERASKAELQKNLDQTKTSLTEAEARLVADGANIAALTTRIAALEAELEVEKKAVEKLQSELKEKTDRIAQLEKSNADTQSKLDQALRDVTTKQGQINQKDATIRDQSTRIDNLTRESNAKTITINNLQQQISSLQEQIRNQQQQPTYRFSGKMRCLVGNNVMVDYTPDSGVKAYEYMSAREHEIHQIWEFYSVPGRNDVVVIKNTEHKHVLWSAGSGQRVRCDGSHGVLDSAAQWQLLGATVDSLNNNTQVQIRNMRDNSVLDLSGSNTSNFTPILTWGQHSGYNQKFNIWKC
;
A
#
# COMPACT_ATOMS: atom_id res chain seq x y z
N MET A 1 -22.41 -67.54 17.36
CA MET A 1 -22.52 -67.76 15.89
C MET A 1 -21.12 -67.98 15.33
N PHE A 2 -21.00 -68.70 14.23
CA PHE A 2 -19.78 -68.81 13.44
C PHE A 2 -19.94 -68.12 12.09
N VAL A 3 -18.92 -67.40 11.66
CA VAL A 3 -18.90 -66.72 10.36
C VAL A 3 -17.71 -67.23 9.55
N TYR A 4 -17.99 -67.65 8.33
CA TYR A 4 -17.02 -68.21 7.40
C TYR A 4 -16.93 -67.35 6.14
N GLU A 5 -15.72 -67.19 5.61
CA GLU A 5 -15.44 -66.53 4.34
C GLU A 5 -14.87 -67.54 3.35
N GLY A 6 -15.34 -67.46 2.11
CA GLY A 6 -14.87 -68.27 1.00
C GLY A 6 -15.20 -67.60 -0.33
N ARG A 7 -15.10 -68.39 -1.41
CA ARG A 7 -15.36 -67.93 -2.79
C ARG A 7 -16.50 -68.73 -3.39
N LEU A 8 -17.50 -68.03 -3.92
CA LEU A 8 -18.57 -68.63 -4.70
C LEU A 8 -18.12 -68.78 -6.15
N GLU A 9 -18.04 -70.04 -6.57
CA GLU A 9 -17.77 -70.45 -7.93
C GLU A 9 -18.97 -71.22 -8.46
N TRP A 10 -19.61 -70.72 -9.51
CA TRP A 10 -20.73 -71.39 -10.16
C TRP A 10 -20.81 -71.03 -11.64
N SER A 11 -20.11 -71.81 -12.46
CA SER A 11 -20.11 -71.69 -13.92
C SER A 11 -19.78 -70.24 -14.34
N LYS A 12 -20.58 -69.65 -15.24
CA LYS A 12 -20.47 -68.24 -15.64
C LYS A 12 -21.25 -67.29 -14.73
N TYR A 13 -22.06 -67.78 -13.80
CA TYR A 13 -22.99 -66.96 -13.03
C TYR A 13 -22.32 -66.37 -11.78
N ALA A 14 -21.42 -67.13 -11.14
CA ALA A 14 -20.52 -66.64 -10.11
C ALA A 14 -19.10 -67.08 -10.46
N GLN A 15 -18.20 -66.12 -10.59
CA GLN A 15 -16.80 -66.33 -10.91
C GLN A 15 -15.97 -65.65 -9.86
N ASN A 16 -15.45 -66.43 -8.93
CA ASN A 16 -14.61 -65.96 -7.83
C ASN A 16 -15.29 -64.80 -7.08
N GLU A 17 -16.53 -64.96 -6.63
CA GLU A 17 -17.25 -63.92 -5.86
C GLU A 17 -17.06 -64.16 -4.36
N THR A 18 -16.82 -63.12 -3.56
CA THR A 18 -16.77 -63.25 -2.09
C THR A 18 -18.09 -63.82 -1.58
N ALA A 19 -18.00 -64.85 -0.74
CA ALA A 19 -19.15 -65.51 -0.16
C ALA A 19 -18.96 -65.74 1.34
N ILE A 20 -20.03 -65.55 2.08
CA ILE A 20 -20.08 -65.63 3.53
C ILE A 20 -21.11 -66.69 3.93
N ILE A 21 -20.70 -67.58 4.83
CA ILE A 21 -21.60 -68.54 5.47
C ILE A 21 -21.71 -68.20 6.95
N ILE A 22 -22.94 -68.06 7.46
CA ILE A 22 -23.20 -67.83 8.88
C ILE A 22 -23.95 -69.03 9.45
N LEU A 23 -23.38 -69.60 10.50
CA LEU A 23 -23.92 -70.75 11.23
C LEU A 23 -24.19 -70.38 12.70
N PRO A 24 -25.06 -71.13 13.40
CA PRO A 24 -25.15 -71.08 14.87
C PRO A 24 -23.79 -71.34 15.55
N SER A 25 -23.70 -71.05 16.85
CA SER A 25 -22.54 -71.52 17.64
C SER A 25 -22.67 -73.02 17.91
N GLY A 26 -21.58 -73.75 17.75
CA GLY A 26 -21.50 -75.17 18.11
C GLY A 26 -21.84 -76.14 16.97
N PRO A 27 -22.00 -77.44 17.29
CA PRO A 27 -22.31 -78.47 16.30
C PRO A 27 -23.67 -78.24 15.64
N ILE A 28 -23.72 -78.35 14.32
CA ILE A 28 -24.95 -78.18 13.54
C ILE A 28 -25.95 -79.30 13.83
N ARG A 29 -27.22 -78.92 14.00
CA ARG A 29 -28.36 -79.82 14.18
C ARG A 29 -29.36 -79.68 13.04
N ALA A 30 -30.16 -80.71 12.83
CA ALA A 30 -31.29 -80.63 11.91
C ALA A 30 -32.30 -79.58 12.42
N GLY A 31 -32.72 -78.68 11.54
CA GLY A 31 -33.57 -77.53 11.87
C GLY A 31 -32.82 -76.20 12.01
N ASP A 32 -31.49 -76.22 12.16
CA ASP A 32 -30.68 -75.01 12.23
C ASP A 32 -30.73 -74.22 10.93
N ILE A 33 -30.45 -72.91 11.04
CA ILE A 33 -30.43 -72.01 9.90
C ILE A 33 -28.99 -71.67 9.53
N ALA A 34 -28.62 -72.02 8.30
CA ALA A 34 -27.42 -71.51 7.65
C ALA A 34 -27.79 -70.33 6.74
N TRP A 35 -27.01 -69.26 6.79
CA TRP A 35 -27.09 -68.17 5.82
C TRP A 35 -25.96 -68.28 4.82
N ILE A 36 -26.27 -68.21 3.53
CA ILE A 36 -25.28 -68.13 2.45
C ILE A 36 -25.47 -66.79 1.74
N LEU A 37 -24.49 -65.91 1.87
CA LEU A 37 -24.54 -64.52 1.41
C LEU A 37 -23.40 -64.27 0.42
N SER A 38 -23.72 -63.74 -0.75
CA SER A 38 -22.73 -63.43 -1.79
C SER A 38 -23.35 -62.47 -2.82
N GLN A 39 -22.75 -62.40 -4.01
CA GLN A 39 -23.31 -61.81 -5.21
C GLN A 39 -23.08 -62.73 -6.41
N TRP A 40 -23.92 -62.61 -7.42
CA TRP A 40 -23.68 -63.18 -8.74
C TRP A 40 -22.76 -62.26 -9.55
N THR A 41 -21.81 -62.81 -10.29
CA THR A 41 -21.14 -62.06 -11.36
C THR A 41 -22.18 -61.60 -12.39
N VAL A 42 -23.06 -62.51 -12.77
CA VAL A 42 -24.27 -62.26 -13.57
C VAL A 42 -25.34 -63.27 -13.17
N ASP A 43 -26.54 -62.80 -12.85
CA ASP A 43 -27.65 -63.69 -12.49
C ASP A 43 -28.29 -64.33 -13.75
N SER A 44 -29.26 -65.22 -13.54
CA SER A 44 -29.97 -65.90 -14.63
C SER A 44 -30.82 -64.96 -15.51
N LYS A 45 -31.05 -63.72 -15.07
CA LYS A 45 -31.76 -62.67 -15.81
C LYS A 45 -30.80 -61.71 -16.54
N GLY A 46 -29.48 -61.90 -16.39
CA GLY A 46 -28.46 -61.04 -16.99
C GLY A 46 -28.08 -59.82 -16.15
N ASN A 47 -28.58 -59.69 -14.92
CA ASN A 47 -28.19 -58.60 -14.03
C ASN A 47 -26.80 -58.87 -13.47
N LYS A 48 -25.89 -57.92 -13.67
CA LYS A 48 -24.53 -58.00 -13.12
C LYS A 48 -24.54 -57.72 -11.62
N LYS A 49 -23.66 -58.39 -10.88
CA LYS A 49 -23.42 -58.14 -9.45
C LYS A 49 -24.70 -58.23 -8.59
N ALA A 50 -25.71 -58.99 -8.99
CA ALA A 50 -26.94 -59.10 -8.21
C ALA A 50 -26.67 -59.78 -6.84
N LEU A 51 -27.16 -59.19 -5.75
CA LEU A 51 -26.98 -59.79 -4.41
C LEU A 51 -27.66 -61.16 -4.32
N GLN A 52 -26.98 -62.09 -3.66
CA GLN A 52 -27.49 -63.40 -3.33
C GLN A 52 -27.55 -63.55 -1.81
N SER A 53 -28.75 -63.78 -1.28
CA SER A 53 -28.95 -64.08 0.13
C SER A 53 -29.87 -65.29 0.26
N GLN A 54 -29.36 -66.39 0.82
CA GLN A 54 -30.15 -67.59 1.07
C GLN A 54 -30.20 -67.89 2.57
N ARG A 55 -31.42 -68.11 3.06
CA ARG A 55 -31.71 -68.61 4.40
C ARG A 55 -32.07 -70.09 4.28
N ILE A 56 -31.21 -70.96 4.79
CA ILE A 56 -31.25 -72.39 4.49
C ILE A 56 -31.49 -73.18 5.79
N PRO A 57 -32.66 -73.82 5.96
CA PRO A 57 -32.86 -74.76 7.06
C PRO A 57 -32.11 -76.07 6.77
N ILE A 58 -31.31 -76.53 7.72
CA ILE A 58 -30.58 -77.79 7.62
C ILE A 58 -31.55 -78.96 7.77
N SER A 59 -31.66 -79.80 6.74
CA SER A 59 -32.60 -80.93 6.74
C SER A 59 -32.01 -82.22 7.28
N GLN A 60 -30.69 -82.41 7.11
CA GLN A 60 -30.01 -83.64 7.49
C GLN A 60 -28.62 -83.33 8.02
N VAL A 61 -28.23 -84.01 9.10
CA VAL A 61 -26.89 -84.01 9.69
C VAL A 61 -26.43 -85.45 9.83
N THR A 62 -25.18 -85.72 9.45
CA THR A 62 -24.53 -87.04 9.52
C THR A 62 -23.09 -86.85 9.95
N ARG A 63 -22.43 -87.91 10.47
CA ARG A 63 -20.99 -87.88 10.73
C ARG A 63 -20.22 -88.61 9.65
N THR A 64 -19.08 -88.05 9.25
CA THR A 64 -18.11 -88.73 8.38
C THR A 64 -17.36 -89.81 9.17
N PRO A 65 -16.65 -90.74 8.49
CA PRO A 65 -15.78 -91.71 9.17
C PRO A 65 -14.71 -91.07 10.07
N ASN A 66 -14.32 -89.83 9.77
CA ASN A 66 -13.32 -89.07 10.53
C ASN A 66 -13.93 -88.29 11.72
N GLY A 67 -15.26 -88.38 11.90
CA GLY A 67 -15.98 -87.71 12.99
C GLY A 67 -16.47 -86.29 12.66
N ASP A 68 -16.24 -85.79 11.44
CA ASP A 68 -16.72 -84.48 11.00
C ASP A 68 -18.24 -84.48 10.78
N ASP A 69 -18.90 -83.35 11.04
CA ASP A 69 -20.31 -83.19 10.74
C ASP A 69 -20.50 -82.81 9.27
N SER A 70 -21.30 -83.62 8.56
CA SER A 70 -21.74 -83.36 7.20
C SER A 70 -23.24 -83.10 7.20
N PHE A 71 -23.63 -81.92 6.74
CA PHE A 71 -24.99 -81.44 6.75
C PHE A 71 -25.41 -80.92 5.38
N SER A 72 -26.68 -81.09 5.04
CA SER A 72 -27.17 -80.72 3.72
C SER A 72 -28.57 -80.14 3.76
N SER A 73 -28.86 -79.37 2.71
CA SER A 73 -30.18 -78.80 2.45
C SER A 73 -30.37 -78.52 0.96
N LYS A 74 -31.61 -78.57 0.49
CA LYS A 74 -31.98 -78.28 -0.90
C LYS A 74 -33.07 -77.20 -0.96
N PRO A 75 -32.74 -75.92 -0.67
CA PRO A 75 -33.65 -74.81 -0.85
C PRO A 75 -33.77 -74.47 -2.35
N GLY A 76 -34.74 -75.12 -3.01
CA GLY A 76 -35.05 -74.84 -4.42
C GLY A 76 -34.11 -75.54 -5.40
N TRP A 77 -33.55 -74.78 -6.35
CA TRP A 77 -32.78 -75.32 -7.49
C TRP A 77 -31.41 -75.88 -7.11
N TYR A 78 -30.84 -75.41 -6.00
CA TYR A 78 -29.51 -75.80 -5.55
C TYR A 78 -29.58 -76.71 -4.33
N THR A 79 -28.76 -77.75 -4.36
CA THR A 79 -28.44 -78.59 -3.21
C THR A 79 -27.12 -78.11 -2.64
N TRP A 80 -27.11 -77.80 -1.35
CA TRP A 80 -25.94 -77.39 -0.60
C TRP A 80 -25.58 -78.50 0.39
N LYS A 81 -24.39 -79.07 0.24
CA LYS A 81 -23.81 -80.01 1.20
C LYS A 81 -22.57 -79.38 1.79
N MET A 82 -22.53 -79.26 3.11
CA MET A 82 -21.44 -78.68 3.87
C MET A 82 -20.84 -79.77 4.76
N THR A 83 -19.53 -79.86 4.80
CA THR A 83 -18.83 -80.77 5.71
C THR A 83 -17.84 -79.96 6.52
N SER A 84 -17.96 -80.01 7.85
CA SER A 84 -16.98 -79.41 8.74
C SER A 84 -15.64 -80.11 8.59
N ALA A 85 -14.55 -79.39 8.87
CA ALA A 85 -13.25 -79.97 9.08
C ALA A 85 -12.53 -79.17 10.17
N ASP A 86 -11.46 -79.74 10.72
CA ASP A 86 -10.59 -79.08 11.69
C ASP A 86 -11.37 -78.46 12.86
N ASN A 87 -12.30 -79.21 13.48
CA ASN A 87 -13.17 -78.72 14.56
C ASN A 87 -13.94 -77.43 14.20
N TYR A 88 -14.58 -77.44 13.03
CA TYR A 88 -15.33 -76.31 12.48
C TYR A 88 -14.48 -75.08 12.11
N GLU A 89 -13.15 -75.17 12.05
CA GLU A 89 -12.33 -74.07 11.50
C GLU A 89 -12.48 -73.93 9.97
N LYS A 90 -12.92 -75.00 9.29
CA LYS A 90 -13.19 -75.00 7.85
C LYS A 90 -14.53 -75.65 7.53
N LEU A 91 -15.12 -75.23 6.41
CA LEU A 91 -16.27 -75.87 5.78
C LEU A 91 -15.93 -76.16 4.32
N ASN A 92 -16.14 -77.42 3.93
CA ASN A 92 -16.15 -77.83 2.52
C ASN A 92 -17.60 -77.78 2.02
N LEU A 93 -17.88 -76.85 1.12
CA LEU A 93 -19.18 -76.64 0.50
C LEU A 93 -19.21 -77.28 -0.89
N VAL A 94 -20.15 -78.19 -1.10
CA VAL A 94 -20.52 -78.72 -2.41
C VAL A 94 -21.88 -78.16 -2.80
N MET A 95 -21.90 -77.29 -3.80
CA MET A 95 -23.10 -76.77 -4.43
C MET A 95 -23.41 -77.61 -5.67
N SER A 96 -24.64 -78.09 -5.81
CA SER A 96 -25.05 -78.88 -6.99
C SER A 96 -26.47 -78.58 -7.43
N ASN A 97 -26.86 -79.01 -8.62
CA ASN A 97 -28.24 -78.90 -9.12
C ASN A 97 -28.71 -80.18 -9.82
N ASP A 98 -30.02 -80.27 -10.09
CA ASP A 98 -30.61 -81.44 -10.72
C ASP A 98 -30.21 -81.61 -12.20
N ALA A 99 -29.58 -80.59 -12.79
CA ALA A 99 -29.02 -80.64 -14.15
C ALA A 99 -27.59 -81.22 -14.19
N GLY A 100 -27.07 -81.71 -13.06
CA GLY A 100 -25.75 -82.34 -12.96
C GLY A 100 -24.57 -81.37 -12.78
N GLY A 101 -24.83 -80.07 -12.61
CA GLY A 101 -23.79 -79.10 -12.24
C GLY A 101 -23.33 -79.33 -10.81
N VAL A 102 -22.01 -79.28 -10.59
CA VAL A 102 -21.37 -79.42 -9.28
C VAL A 102 -20.24 -78.39 -9.16
N SER A 103 -20.12 -77.78 -7.98
CA SER A 103 -19.01 -76.89 -7.62
C SER A 103 -18.62 -77.14 -6.18
N GLU A 104 -17.32 -77.30 -5.96
CA GLU A 104 -16.73 -77.54 -4.64
C GLU A 104 -15.93 -76.32 -4.23
N MET A 105 -16.15 -75.85 -3.01
CA MET A 105 -15.60 -74.61 -2.49
C MET A 105 -15.19 -74.80 -1.03
N GLU A 106 -14.09 -74.18 -0.63
CA GLU A 106 -13.63 -74.16 0.75
C GLU A 106 -13.94 -72.80 1.39
N PHE A 107 -14.39 -72.85 2.64
CA PHE A 107 -14.68 -71.68 3.46
C PHE A 107 -13.92 -71.78 4.78
N LYS A 108 -13.27 -70.69 5.18
CA LYS A 108 -12.53 -70.60 6.42
C LYS A 108 -13.33 -69.82 7.46
N ARG A 109 -13.35 -70.31 8.72
CA ARG A 109 -13.91 -69.55 9.83
C ARG A 109 -13.08 -68.30 10.07
N ILE A 110 -13.73 -67.15 10.00
CA ILE A 110 -13.09 -65.84 10.21
C ILE A 110 -13.56 -65.19 11.51
N TRP A 111 -14.66 -65.67 12.09
CA TRP A 111 -15.14 -65.18 13.38
C TRP A 111 -15.89 -66.24 14.18
N LYS A 112 -15.70 -66.19 15.50
CA LYS A 112 -16.48 -66.89 16.53
C LYS A 112 -16.66 -65.96 17.74
N ALA A 113 -17.70 -66.19 18.53
CA ALA A 113 -17.88 -65.48 19.79
C ALA A 113 -16.76 -65.86 20.78
N GLU A 114 -16.30 -64.90 21.57
CA GLU A 114 -15.29 -65.06 22.62
C GLU A 114 -15.86 -64.58 23.96
N GLY A 115 -15.63 -65.33 25.04
CA GLY A 115 -16.10 -64.97 26.38
C GLY A 115 -17.51 -65.47 26.73
N GLU A 116 -18.17 -64.79 27.67
CA GLU A 116 -19.49 -65.18 28.15
C GLU A 116 -20.60 -64.97 27.11
N TRP A 117 -21.58 -65.87 27.10
CA TRP A 117 -22.66 -65.89 26.13
C TRP A 117 -23.55 -64.63 26.19
N SER A 118 -23.57 -63.86 25.11
CA SER A 118 -24.50 -62.73 24.94
C SER A 118 -25.92 -63.24 24.62
N ARG A 119 -26.90 -62.75 25.38
CA ARG A 119 -28.33 -62.97 25.12
C ARG A 119 -28.90 -62.05 24.04
N GLU A 120 -28.10 -61.13 23.52
CA GLU A 120 -28.58 -60.18 22.53
C GLU A 120 -28.63 -60.81 21.13
N CYS A 121 -29.67 -60.42 20.38
CA CYS A 121 -29.84 -60.87 19.03
C CYS A 121 -28.88 -60.15 18.09
N GLY A 122 -28.08 -60.93 17.35
CA GLY A 122 -27.23 -60.40 16.31
C GLY A 122 -28.04 -59.83 15.14
N ARG A 123 -27.45 -58.88 14.41
CA ARG A 123 -28.09 -58.23 13.24
C ARG A 123 -27.16 -58.26 12.05
N ILE A 124 -27.73 -58.51 10.87
CA ILE A 124 -27.00 -58.66 9.61
C ILE A 124 -27.57 -57.66 8.60
N TRP A 125 -26.74 -56.74 8.12
CA TRP A 125 -27.08 -55.80 7.05
C TRP A 125 -26.31 -56.13 5.79
N LEU A 126 -27.03 -56.39 4.71
CA LEU A 126 -26.46 -56.76 3.42
C LEU A 126 -26.72 -55.63 2.42
N GLY A 127 -25.70 -55.29 1.64
CA GLY A 127 -25.81 -54.26 0.63
C GLY A 127 -24.64 -54.24 -0.33
N LYS A 128 -24.44 -53.05 -0.89
CA LYS A 128 -23.44 -52.78 -1.91
C LYS A 128 -22.54 -51.65 -1.48
N ILE A 129 -21.28 -51.70 -1.87
CA ILE A 129 -20.30 -50.65 -1.60
C ILE A 129 -19.76 -50.06 -2.91
N ASN A 130 -19.63 -48.74 -2.92
CA ASN A 130 -18.82 -47.99 -3.86
C ASN A 130 -17.78 -47.24 -3.03
N TRP A 131 -16.49 -47.46 -3.29
CA TRP A 131 -15.42 -46.84 -2.51
C TRP A 131 -14.25 -46.45 -3.40
N SER A 132 -14.04 -45.14 -3.52
CA SER A 132 -12.97 -44.56 -4.34
C SER A 132 -12.90 -45.25 -5.71
N THR A 133 -11.70 -45.65 -6.15
CA THR A 133 -11.47 -46.45 -7.36
C THR A 133 -11.40 -47.96 -7.09
N PHE A 134 -11.46 -48.41 -5.82
CA PHE A 134 -11.18 -49.80 -5.45
C PHE A 134 -12.42 -50.70 -5.45
N ALA A 135 -13.62 -50.15 -5.22
CA ALA A 135 -14.87 -50.91 -5.30
C ALA A 135 -15.93 -50.13 -6.08
N SER A 136 -16.57 -50.82 -7.03
CA SER A 136 -17.72 -50.33 -7.76
C SER A 136 -18.83 -51.38 -7.74
N ASP A 137 -19.94 -51.05 -7.07
CA ASP A 137 -21.13 -51.90 -6.89
C ASP A 137 -20.81 -53.30 -6.36
N GLU A 138 -19.91 -53.38 -5.37
CA GLU A 138 -19.44 -54.66 -4.81
C GLU A 138 -20.24 -55.10 -3.58
N PHE A 139 -20.25 -56.41 -3.34
CA PHE A 139 -20.85 -57.03 -2.15
C PHE A 139 -20.29 -56.39 -0.87
N CYS A 140 -21.17 -56.06 0.06
CA CYS A 140 -20.79 -55.56 1.37
C CYS A 140 -21.79 -55.99 2.45
N LEU A 141 -21.27 -56.32 3.63
CA LEU A 141 -21.96 -56.94 4.73
C LEU A 141 -21.45 -56.36 6.06
N PHE A 142 -22.38 -55.96 6.92
CA PHE A 142 -22.11 -55.58 8.30
C PHE A 142 -22.86 -56.52 9.23
N ILE A 143 -22.20 -57.00 10.28
CA ILE A 143 -22.79 -57.89 11.27
C ILE A 143 -22.47 -57.35 12.65
N ALA A 144 -23.49 -57.08 13.46
CA ALA A 144 -23.34 -56.88 14.90
C ALA A 144 -23.73 -58.19 15.59
N PRO A 145 -22.82 -59.17 15.75
CA PRO A 145 -23.18 -60.55 16.09
C PRO A 145 -23.74 -60.68 17.51
N GLU A 146 -23.39 -59.76 18.40
CA GLU A 146 -23.79 -59.74 19.82
C GLU A 146 -24.61 -58.49 20.17
N GLY A 147 -25.23 -57.86 19.17
CA GLY A 147 -26.01 -56.64 19.34
C GLY A 147 -25.14 -55.39 19.47
N PHE A 148 -25.68 -54.37 20.14
CA PHE A 148 -25.07 -53.03 20.23
C PHE A 148 -24.58 -52.73 21.64
N GLY A 149 -23.40 -52.14 21.78
CA GLY A 149 -22.86 -51.77 23.08
C GLY A 149 -21.37 -51.48 23.05
N GLU A 150 -20.88 -50.77 24.06
CA GLU A 150 -19.46 -50.45 24.19
C GLU A 150 -18.64 -51.74 24.28
N GLY A 151 -17.58 -51.85 23.46
CA GLY A 151 -16.71 -53.02 23.41
C GLY A 151 -17.28 -54.23 22.69
N LYS A 152 -18.54 -54.20 22.25
CA LYS A 152 -19.15 -55.33 21.54
C LYS A 152 -18.59 -55.48 20.13
N PRO A 153 -18.52 -56.71 19.59
CA PRO A 153 -17.99 -56.93 18.25
C PRO A 153 -18.88 -56.31 17.16
N ILE A 154 -18.23 -55.82 16.10
CA ILE A 154 -18.82 -55.49 14.82
C ILE A 154 -17.93 -56.09 13.72
N LEU A 155 -18.56 -56.82 12.80
CA LEU A 155 -17.92 -57.40 11.63
C LEU A 155 -18.28 -56.56 10.42
N SER A 156 -17.27 -56.23 9.61
CA SER A 156 -17.49 -55.56 8.34
C SER A 156 -16.69 -56.25 7.24
N MET A 157 -17.40 -56.54 6.16
CA MET A 157 -16.95 -57.43 5.10
C MET A 157 -17.36 -56.86 3.76
N TRP A 158 -16.46 -56.88 2.79
CA TRP A 158 -16.82 -56.51 1.42
C TRP A 158 -15.83 -57.08 0.41
N GLN A 159 -16.17 -56.96 -0.87
CA GLN A 159 -15.30 -57.29 -1.98
C GLN A 159 -14.73 -56.01 -2.60
N TRP A 160 -13.44 -56.00 -2.92
CA TRP A 160 -12.85 -54.98 -3.80
C TRP A 160 -13.08 -55.36 -5.26
N THR A 161 -13.40 -54.41 -6.13
CA THR A 161 -13.32 -54.66 -7.58
C THR A 161 -11.86 -54.94 -7.94
N GLN A 162 -10.96 -54.13 -7.39
CA GLN A 162 -9.52 -54.32 -7.45
C GLN A 162 -8.90 -53.70 -6.20
N ASP A 163 -8.02 -54.43 -5.49
CA ASP A 163 -7.33 -53.90 -4.32
C ASP A 163 -6.11 -53.02 -4.69
N SER A 164 -5.44 -52.46 -3.69
CA SER A 164 -4.25 -51.61 -3.88
C SER A 164 -3.03 -52.32 -4.47
N GLN A 165 -3.05 -53.66 -4.51
CA GLN A 165 -2.03 -54.49 -5.15
C GLN A 165 -2.42 -54.91 -6.58
N GLY A 166 -3.59 -54.47 -7.07
CA GLY A 166 -4.09 -54.81 -8.39
C GLY A 166 -4.84 -56.15 -8.43
N LYS A 167 -5.07 -56.82 -7.30
CA LYS A 167 -5.79 -58.11 -7.26
C LYS A 167 -7.28 -57.86 -7.37
N GLU A 168 -7.88 -58.45 -8.39
CA GLU A 168 -9.33 -58.36 -8.62
C GLU A 168 -10.13 -59.16 -7.60
N LYS A 169 -11.32 -58.67 -7.27
CA LYS A 169 -12.30 -59.35 -6.40
C LYS A 169 -11.77 -59.72 -5.01
N ALA A 170 -10.71 -59.07 -4.51
CA ALA A 170 -10.12 -59.42 -3.23
C ALA A 170 -11.13 -59.21 -2.08
N PRO A 171 -11.28 -60.18 -1.15
CA PRO A 171 -12.14 -60.01 0.02
C PRO A 171 -11.47 -59.07 1.03
N SER A 172 -12.29 -58.35 1.79
CA SER A 172 -11.87 -57.54 2.92
C SER A 172 -12.74 -57.88 4.12
N PHE A 173 -12.10 -58.21 5.24
CA PHE A 173 -12.77 -58.54 6.50
C PHE A 173 -12.14 -57.79 7.66
N ARG A 174 -12.96 -57.24 8.56
CA ARG A 174 -12.54 -56.65 9.85
C ARG A 174 -13.49 -57.11 10.94
N ALA A 175 -12.96 -57.43 12.11
CA ALA A 175 -13.70 -57.72 13.32
C ALA A 175 -13.18 -56.82 14.43
N GLU A 176 -13.94 -55.76 14.72
CA GLU A 176 -13.52 -54.70 15.64
C GLU A 176 -14.53 -54.53 16.77
N GLN A 177 -14.17 -53.70 17.74
CA GLN A 177 -15.06 -53.36 18.86
C GLN A 177 -15.78 -52.04 18.61
N GLN A 178 -17.07 -52.01 18.93
CA GLN A 178 -17.91 -50.84 18.85
C GLN A 178 -17.54 -49.83 19.95
N LYS A 179 -17.31 -48.59 19.54
CA LYS A 179 -17.27 -47.40 20.39
C LYS A 179 -18.56 -46.62 20.22
N ILE A 180 -19.38 -46.57 21.26
CA ILE A 180 -20.71 -45.97 21.23
C ILE A 180 -20.59 -44.44 21.23
N LEU A 181 -21.24 -43.80 20.25
CA LEU A 181 -21.27 -42.35 20.07
C LEU A 181 -22.60 -41.75 20.52
N SER A 182 -23.69 -42.52 20.47
CA SER A 182 -24.97 -42.16 21.06
C SER A 182 -25.54 -43.36 21.82
N PRO A 183 -26.19 -43.15 22.97
CA PRO A 183 -26.84 -44.24 23.68
C PRO A 183 -27.91 -44.89 22.79
N LEU A 184 -28.17 -46.17 23.01
CA LEU A 184 -29.25 -46.91 22.36
C LEU A 184 -30.60 -46.35 22.85
N ASP A 185 -31.38 -45.76 21.96
CA ASP A 185 -32.70 -45.20 22.25
C ASP A 185 -33.77 -45.65 21.24
N ASP A 186 -34.92 -44.97 21.21
CA ASP A 186 -36.02 -45.29 20.29
C ASP A 186 -35.76 -44.83 18.84
N ASN A 187 -34.73 -44.04 18.60
CA ASN A 187 -34.28 -43.65 17.27
C ASN A 187 -33.18 -44.58 16.75
N GLY A 188 -32.45 -45.25 17.63
CA GLY A 188 -31.49 -46.30 17.29
C GLY A 188 -30.18 -46.13 18.03
N VAL A 189 -29.05 -46.38 17.35
CA VAL A 189 -27.72 -46.25 17.95
C VAL A 189 -26.71 -45.78 16.92
N LYS A 190 -25.82 -44.88 17.35
CA LYS A 190 -24.65 -44.46 16.60
C LYS A 190 -23.41 -44.99 17.28
N PHE A 191 -22.56 -45.65 16.51
CA PHE A 191 -21.30 -46.20 16.98
C PHE A 191 -20.22 -46.02 15.92
N SER A 192 -18.97 -46.15 16.34
CA SER A 192 -17.81 -46.08 15.48
C SER A 192 -16.84 -47.20 15.84
N TYR A 193 -15.97 -47.54 14.91
CA TYR A 193 -14.85 -48.41 15.17
C TYR A 193 -13.73 -48.06 14.19
N HIS A 194 -12.50 -48.32 14.62
CA HIS A 194 -11.32 -48.09 13.81
C HIS A 194 -10.70 -49.42 13.43
N SER A 195 -10.28 -49.54 12.18
CA SER A 195 -9.40 -50.61 11.72
C SER A 195 -8.28 -50.03 10.86
N TYR A 196 -8.32 -50.22 9.55
CA TYR A 196 -7.60 -49.39 8.57
C TYR A 196 -8.41 -48.12 8.22
N TYR A 197 -9.73 -48.20 8.33
CA TYR A 197 -10.67 -47.12 8.06
C TYR A 197 -11.31 -46.67 9.37
N ASP A 198 -11.63 -45.39 9.46
CA ASP A 198 -12.53 -44.84 10.47
C ASP A 198 -13.96 -45.03 9.96
N ILE A 199 -14.71 -45.92 10.59
CA ILE A 199 -16.08 -46.25 10.17
C ILE A 199 -17.05 -45.77 11.25
N THR A 200 -18.03 -44.98 10.83
CA THR A 200 -19.14 -44.53 11.67
C THR A 200 -20.44 -45.11 11.14
N CYS A 201 -21.16 -45.80 12.01
CA CYS A 201 -22.42 -46.45 11.72
C CYS A 201 -23.55 -45.80 12.50
N THR A 202 -24.66 -45.51 11.82
CA THR A 202 -25.91 -45.04 12.43
C THR A 202 -27.01 -46.03 12.09
N TRP A 203 -27.41 -46.85 13.05
CA TRP A 203 -28.56 -47.74 12.90
C TRP A 203 -29.83 -47.00 13.31
N ASN A 204 -30.85 -47.06 12.46
CA ASN A 204 -32.17 -46.53 12.73
C ASN A 204 -33.12 -47.67 13.11
N LYS A 205 -33.63 -47.65 14.35
CA LYS A 205 -34.49 -48.71 14.91
C LYS A 205 -35.86 -48.81 14.21
N LYS A 206 -36.35 -47.73 13.61
CA LYS A 206 -37.69 -47.70 12.97
C LYS A 206 -37.68 -48.27 11.55
N THR A 207 -36.58 -48.04 10.83
CA THR A 207 -36.42 -48.50 9.44
C THR A 207 -35.56 -49.75 9.33
N ASP A 208 -34.89 -50.14 10.42
CA ASP A 208 -33.87 -51.19 10.47
C ASP A 208 -32.72 -50.98 9.46
N THR A 209 -32.49 -49.73 9.03
CA THR A 209 -31.40 -49.39 8.12
C THR A 209 -30.14 -49.01 8.89
N LEU A 210 -28.99 -49.40 8.35
CA LEU A 210 -27.68 -49.01 8.85
C LEU A 210 -27.05 -48.04 7.85
N ALA A 211 -26.99 -46.75 8.21
CA ALA A 211 -26.23 -45.77 7.44
C ALA A 211 -24.75 -45.88 7.83
N VAL A 212 -23.87 -46.03 6.85
CA VAL A 212 -22.43 -46.20 7.10
C VAL A 212 -21.65 -45.09 6.42
N HIS A 213 -20.81 -44.43 7.19
CA HIS A 213 -19.84 -43.46 6.74
C HIS A 213 -18.43 -44.02 6.94
N MET A 214 -17.59 -43.93 5.91
CA MET A 214 -16.23 -44.47 5.95
C MET A 214 -15.23 -43.40 5.55
N LYS A 215 -14.15 -43.31 6.34
CA LYS A 215 -13.02 -42.43 6.09
C LYS A 215 -11.74 -43.24 6.04
N GLY A 216 -10.98 -43.06 4.97
CA GLY A 216 -9.69 -43.68 4.74
C GLY A 216 -8.69 -42.70 4.12
N PRO A 217 -7.47 -43.17 3.81
CA PRO A 217 -6.46 -42.36 3.14
C PRO A 217 -6.90 -41.84 1.76
N GLU A 218 -7.81 -42.55 1.10
CA GLU A 218 -8.16 -42.30 -0.31
C GLU A 218 -9.49 -41.59 -0.50
N ALA A 219 -10.38 -41.62 0.51
CA ALA A 219 -11.69 -40.99 0.46
C ALA A 219 -12.29 -40.78 1.86
N ASP A 220 -13.26 -39.88 1.94
CA ASP A 220 -14.08 -39.58 3.13
C ASP A 220 -15.52 -39.44 2.61
N GLN A 221 -16.33 -40.49 2.72
CA GLN A 221 -17.64 -40.54 2.07
C GLN A 221 -18.65 -41.48 2.78
N ASP A 222 -19.93 -41.18 2.56
CA ASP A 222 -21.02 -42.08 2.92
C ASP A 222 -21.07 -43.27 1.95
N LEU A 223 -21.13 -44.47 2.50
CA LEU A 223 -21.32 -45.71 1.74
C LEU A 223 -22.79 -45.98 1.41
N GLY A 224 -23.70 -45.24 2.05
CA GLY A 224 -25.14 -45.35 1.89
C GLY A 224 -25.83 -46.10 3.02
N GLU A 225 -27.10 -46.44 2.79
CA GLU A 225 -27.94 -47.17 3.74
C GLU A 225 -28.02 -48.66 3.40
N PHE A 226 -27.67 -49.49 4.36
CA PHE A 226 -27.73 -50.95 4.26
C PHE A 226 -29.03 -51.46 4.89
N LYS A 227 -29.75 -52.33 4.19
CA LYS A 227 -31.01 -52.91 4.68
C LYS A 227 -30.73 -54.10 5.57
N LEU A 228 -31.48 -54.21 6.66
CA LEU A 228 -31.45 -55.40 7.52
C LEU A 228 -31.91 -56.61 6.71
N LEU A 229 -31.04 -57.61 6.64
CA LEU A 229 -31.34 -58.90 6.07
C LEU A 229 -31.99 -59.82 7.12
N ALA A 230 -31.42 -59.84 8.33
CA ALA A 230 -31.82 -60.78 9.35
C ALA A 230 -31.45 -60.32 10.76
N VAL A 231 -32.28 -60.75 11.72
CA VAL A 231 -31.96 -60.79 13.14
C VAL A 231 -31.69 -62.24 13.51
N THR A 232 -30.52 -62.52 14.08
CA THR A 232 -30.12 -63.85 14.52
C THR A 232 -30.36 -63.99 16.01
N ASN A 233 -31.11 -64.99 16.43
CA ASN A 233 -31.21 -65.32 17.85
C ASN A 233 -29.95 -66.07 18.29
N PRO A 234 -29.42 -65.79 19.50
CA PRO A 234 -28.34 -66.58 20.04
C PRO A 234 -28.88 -68.00 20.31
N HIS A 235 -28.43 -68.96 19.51
CA HIS A 235 -28.64 -70.38 19.75
C HIS A 235 -27.25 -71.01 19.89
N ASP A 236 -27.01 -71.63 21.04
CA ASP A 236 -25.80 -72.42 21.29
C ASP A 236 -26.19 -73.90 21.42
N HIS A 237 -25.28 -74.77 21.00
CA HIS A 237 -25.41 -76.21 21.11
C HIS A 237 -24.29 -76.73 22.02
N GLU A 238 -24.67 -77.33 23.15
CA GLU A 238 -23.74 -78.13 23.96
C GLU A 238 -23.16 -79.26 23.09
N TRP A 239 -21.87 -79.56 23.30
CA TRP A 239 -21.09 -80.53 22.52
C TRP A 239 -21.39 -82.01 22.85
N ASP A 240 -22.41 -82.28 23.67
CA ASP A 240 -22.75 -83.65 24.08
C ASP A 240 -23.52 -84.44 22.99
N PRO A 241 -23.16 -85.72 22.73
CA PRO A 241 -23.78 -86.54 21.69
C PRO A 241 -25.15 -87.13 22.12
N PRO A 242 -26.09 -87.37 21.17
CA PRO A 242 -27.39 -87.97 21.49
C PRO A 242 -27.29 -89.49 21.76
N LEU A 243 -28.02 -89.97 22.78
CA LEU A 243 -28.10 -91.38 23.19
C LEU A 243 -28.92 -92.25 22.22
N SER A 244 -28.50 -93.52 22.03
CA SER A 244 -29.21 -94.55 21.23
C SER A 244 -29.94 -95.59 22.12
N PRO A 245 -31.07 -96.22 21.69
CA PRO A 245 -31.90 -97.11 22.52
C PRO A 245 -31.55 -98.63 22.44
N PRO A 246 -31.86 -99.47 23.48
CA PRO A 246 -31.47 -100.91 23.55
C PRO A 246 -32.58 -101.96 23.20
N GLN A 247 -32.19 -103.25 23.01
CA GLN A 247 -32.98 -104.42 22.50
C GLN A 247 -33.04 -105.65 23.48
N ASN A 248 -34.02 -106.57 23.32
CA ASN A 248 -34.65 -107.56 24.27
C ASN A 248 -33.98 -108.98 24.52
N ALA A 249 -34.59 -109.83 25.42
CA ALA A 249 -34.11 -111.05 26.16
C ALA A 249 -34.66 -112.50 25.76
N GLU A 250 -34.13 -113.60 26.37
CA GLU A 250 -34.28 -115.09 26.08
C GLU A 250 -35.09 -115.98 27.12
N LEU A 251 -35.38 -117.29 26.84
CA LEU A 251 -36.22 -118.28 27.62
C LEU A 251 -35.79 -119.81 27.51
N GLU A 252 -36.15 -120.73 28.45
CA GLU A 252 -35.61 -122.15 28.63
C GLU A 252 -36.64 -123.30 29.03
N VAL A 253 -36.33 -124.64 28.90
CA VAL A 253 -37.25 -125.86 29.09
C VAL A 253 -36.59 -127.20 29.67
N ARG A 254 -37.35 -128.23 30.21
CA ARG A 254 -36.92 -129.56 30.85
C ARG A 254 -37.72 -130.90 30.48
N LEU A 255 -37.32 -132.12 31.00
CA LEU A 255 -37.73 -133.56 30.67
C LEU A 255 -38.19 -134.56 31.85
N PRO A 256 -38.76 -135.81 31.62
CA PRO A 256 -39.48 -136.73 32.60
C PRO A 256 -38.96 -138.23 32.85
N GLN A 257 -39.73 -139.14 33.57
CA GLN A 257 -39.36 -140.46 34.27
C GLN A 257 -40.33 -141.72 34.13
N PRO A 258 -40.01 -143.00 34.59
CA PRO A 258 -40.73 -144.32 34.34
C PRO A 258 -41.11 -145.30 35.56
N GLU A 259 -41.78 -146.48 35.34
CA GLU A 259 -42.33 -147.52 36.32
C GLU A 259 -42.21 -149.09 35.96
N PRO A 260 -42.54 -150.11 36.85
CA PRO A 260 -42.21 -151.59 36.76
C PRO A 260 -43.36 -152.69 36.85
N SER A 261 -43.05 -154.03 36.83
CA SER A 261 -43.99 -155.23 36.68
C SER A 261 -43.91 -156.44 37.71
N LEU A 262 -44.87 -157.42 37.68
CA LEU A 262 -45.33 -158.44 38.71
C LEU A 262 -44.94 -159.99 38.58
N PRO A 263 -45.23 -160.90 39.57
CA PRO A 263 -44.66 -162.29 39.75
C PRO A 263 -45.60 -163.55 39.58
N ARG A 264 -45.06 -164.80 39.72
CA ARG A 264 -45.71 -166.15 39.48
C ARG A 264 -45.70 -167.14 40.69
N VAL A 265 -46.55 -168.20 40.65
CA VAL A 265 -46.83 -169.24 41.68
C VAL A 265 -46.16 -170.62 41.41
N LEU A 266 -45.85 -171.37 42.49
CA LEU A 266 -45.00 -172.59 42.56
C LEU A 266 -45.62 -173.74 43.41
N GLU A 267 -46.43 -174.65 42.86
CA GLU A 267 -46.79 -175.90 43.57
C GLU A 267 -46.76 -177.17 42.67
N PRO A 268 -46.34 -178.36 43.18
CA PRO A 268 -46.23 -179.61 42.41
C PRO A 268 -47.47 -180.54 42.52
N LEU A 269 -47.80 -181.29 41.46
CA LEU A 269 -48.97 -182.19 41.35
C LEU A 269 -48.65 -183.69 41.65
N PRO A 270 -49.61 -184.51 42.14
CA PRO A 270 -49.39 -185.87 42.68
C PRO A 270 -49.34 -187.02 41.64
N PHE A 271 -48.63 -188.13 42.00
CA PHE A 271 -48.36 -189.31 41.16
C PHE A 271 -49.58 -190.25 40.92
N PRO A 272 -49.69 -190.90 39.74
CA PRO A 272 -50.82 -191.76 39.35
C PRO A 272 -50.76 -193.25 39.80
N ILE A 273 -51.92 -193.89 40.03
CA ILE A 273 -52.07 -195.25 40.65
C ILE A 273 -52.62 -196.32 39.66
N GLY A 274 -52.47 -196.14 38.33
CA GLY A 274 -52.97 -197.11 37.34
C GLY A 274 -52.37 -196.99 35.93
N LEU A 275 -52.59 -197.99 35.07
CA LEU A 275 -52.01 -198.07 33.70
C LEU A 275 -52.46 -196.91 32.80
N ILE A 276 -53.75 -196.56 32.83
CA ILE A 276 -54.31 -195.42 32.07
C ILE A 276 -53.65 -194.12 32.51
N ASP A 277 -53.46 -193.93 33.81
CA ASP A 277 -52.89 -192.70 34.35
C ASP A 277 -51.37 -192.60 34.10
N ASN A 278 -50.65 -193.74 34.09
CA ASN A 278 -49.25 -193.80 33.63
C ASN A 278 -49.11 -193.44 32.14
N LEU A 279 -50.01 -193.93 31.28
CA LEU A 279 -50.00 -193.55 29.86
C LEU A 279 -50.31 -192.06 29.68
N ARG A 280 -51.25 -191.50 30.46
CA ARG A 280 -51.52 -190.04 30.46
C ARG A 280 -50.33 -189.23 30.94
N HIS A 281 -49.64 -189.66 32.00
CA HIS A 281 -48.42 -189.01 32.48
C HIS A 281 -47.27 -189.10 31.47
N ALA A 282 -47.09 -190.24 30.81
CA ALA A 282 -46.06 -190.41 29.77
C ALA A 282 -46.32 -189.51 28.56
N ILE A 283 -47.58 -189.37 28.12
CA ILE A 283 -47.97 -188.43 27.06
C ILE A 283 -47.71 -186.98 27.50
N ALA A 284 -48.10 -186.60 28.73
CA ALA A 284 -47.85 -185.26 29.25
C ALA A 284 -46.35 -184.93 29.36
N TYR A 285 -45.51 -185.89 29.77
CA TYR A 285 -44.05 -185.73 29.78
C TYR A 285 -43.46 -185.61 28.38
N ALA A 286 -43.95 -186.40 27.40
CA ALA A 286 -43.50 -186.31 26.02
C ALA A 286 -43.89 -184.96 25.38
N ASP A 287 -45.10 -184.47 25.65
CA ASP A 287 -45.55 -183.13 25.24
C ASP A 287 -44.74 -182.02 25.90
N GLN A 288 -44.48 -182.12 27.21
CA GLN A 288 -43.65 -181.15 27.92
C GLN A 288 -42.20 -181.16 27.40
N ALA A 289 -41.63 -182.33 27.11
CA ALA A 289 -40.31 -182.46 26.51
C ALA A 289 -40.27 -181.88 25.09
N GLY A 290 -41.29 -182.14 24.26
CA GLY A 290 -41.45 -181.56 22.93
C GLY A 290 -41.59 -180.03 22.96
N TYR A 291 -42.37 -179.50 23.90
CA TYR A 291 -42.50 -178.07 24.15
C TYR A 291 -41.16 -177.45 24.58
N CYS A 292 -40.46 -178.07 25.53
CA CYS A 292 -39.14 -177.61 25.97
C CYS A 292 -38.11 -177.64 24.84
N ALA A 293 -38.10 -178.68 24.00
CA ALA A 293 -37.20 -178.77 22.84
C ALA A 293 -37.50 -177.70 21.80
N LYS A 294 -38.78 -177.45 21.48
CA LYS A 294 -39.20 -176.38 20.57
C LYS A 294 -38.84 -175.01 21.12
N TYR A 295 -39.11 -174.76 22.40
CA TYR A 295 -38.76 -173.51 23.06
C TYR A 295 -37.24 -173.28 23.10
N ALA A 296 -36.45 -174.31 23.36
CA ALA A 296 -34.99 -174.23 23.32
C ALA A 296 -34.47 -173.92 21.90
N HIS A 297 -35.04 -174.56 20.87
CA HIS A 297 -34.69 -174.28 19.47
C HIS A 297 -35.03 -172.84 19.08
N GLU A 298 -36.26 -172.38 19.34
CA GLU A 298 -36.69 -171.01 19.04
C GLU A 298 -35.83 -169.97 19.77
N ARG A 299 -35.44 -170.25 21.02
CA ARG A 299 -34.57 -169.37 21.81
C ARG A 299 -33.15 -169.35 21.27
N PHE A 300 -32.61 -170.49 20.83
CA PHE A 300 -31.29 -170.57 20.21
C PHE A 300 -31.27 -169.81 18.87
N THR A 301 -32.26 -170.01 18.00
CA THR A 301 -32.35 -169.28 16.71
C THR A 301 -32.44 -167.77 16.92
N LYS A 302 -33.20 -167.30 17.92
CA LYS A 302 -33.25 -165.88 18.26
C LYS A 302 -31.90 -165.36 18.77
N LEU A 303 -31.22 -166.13 19.63
CA LEU A 303 -29.93 -165.74 20.18
C LEU A 303 -28.83 -165.69 19.10
N ASP A 304 -28.86 -166.62 18.15
CA ASP A 304 -27.95 -166.67 17.00
C ASP A 304 -28.13 -165.46 16.07
N ALA A 305 -29.38 -165.11 15.76
CA ALA A 305 -29.71 -163.90 15.01
C ALA A 305 -29.26 -162.62 15.75
N GLU A 306 -29.47 -162.53 17.07
CA GLU A 306 -28.97 -161.41 17.88
C GLU A 306 -27.43 -161.36 17.93
N PHE A 307 -26.74 -162.50 17.93
CA PHE A 307 -25.28 -162.57 17.92
C PHE A 307 -24.71 -162.02 16.60
N HIS A 308 -25.29 -162.41 15.47
CA HIS A 308 -24.90 -161.87 14.17
C HIS A 308 -25.16 -160.38 14.04
N LEU A 309 -26.34 -159.90 14.49
CA LEU A 309 -26.66 -158.47 14.51
C LEU A 309 -25.66 -157.68 15.38
N ARG A 310 -25.29 -158.20 16.56
CA ARG A 310 -24.24 -157.58 17.40
C ARG A 310 -22.87 -157.57 16.72
N GLY A 311 -22.54 -158.62 15.96
CA GLY A 311 -21.32 -158.68 15.17
C GLY A 311 -21.24 -157.56 14.13
N GLU A 312 -22.33 -157.31 13.41
CA GLU A 312 -22.43 -156.18 12.46
C GLU A 312 -22.29 -154.83 13.16
N VAL A 313 -23.01 -154.61 14.27
CA VAL A 313 -22.90 -153.37 15.06
C VAL A 313 -21.47 -153.13 15.55
N ILE A 314 -20.73 -154.18 15.92
CA ILE A 314 -19.32 -154.06 16.32
C ILE A 314 -18.45 -153.65 15.14
N ASN A 315 -18.67 -154.23 13.95
CA ASN A 315 -17.93 -153.86 12.75
C ASN A 315 -18.19 -152.40 12.34
N ASP A 316 -19.44 -151.96 12.38
CA ASP A 316 -19.82 -150.56 12.10
C ASP A 316 -19.19 -149.59 13.10
N ARG A 317 -19.20 -149.93 14.38
CA ARG A 317 -18.53 -149.12 15.43
C ARG A 317 -17.03 -149.07 15.24
N ASN A 318 -16.40 -150.17 14.82
CA ASN A 318 -14.96 -150.19 14.54
C ASN A 318 -14.61 -149.34 13.32
N ALA A 319 -15.45 -149.34 12.28
CA ALA A 319 -15.29 -148.46 11.13
C ALA A 319 -15.40 -146.98 11.53
N ALA A 320 -16.41 -146.63 12.34
CA ALA A 320 -16.57 -145.27 12.87
C ALA A 320 -15.37 -144.83 13.74
N LEU A 321 -14.83 -145.72 14.58
CA LEU A 321 -13.62 -145.46 15.36
C LEU A 321 -12.39 -145.23 14.49
N ALA A 322 -12.27 -145.91 13.36
CA ALA A 322 -11.18 -145.69 12.42
C ALA A 322 -11.26 -144.31 11.76
N GLU A 323 -12.46 -143.84 11.40
CA GLU A 323 -12.68 -142.50 10.87
C GLU A 323 -12.41 -141.42 11.92
N PHE A 324 -12.93 -141.56 13.15
CA PHE A 324 -12.62 -140.60 14.23
C PHE A 324 -11.13 -140.51 14.53
N ARG A 325 -10.39 -141.62 14.42
CA ARG A 325 -8.92 -141.58 14.57
C ARG A 325 -8.23 -140.77 13.47
N LYS A 326 -8.75 -140.79 12.24
CA LYS A 326 -8.23 -139.95 11.15
C LYS A 326 -8.51 -138.48 11.41
N GLU A 327 -9.74 -138.15 11.83
CA GLU A 327 -10.14 -136.77 12.14
C GLU A 327 -9.32 -136.18 13.29
N VAL A 328 -9.12 -136.94 14.37
CA VAL A 328 -8.26 -136.53 15.50
C VAL A 328 -6.82 -136.27 15.04
N LYS A 329 -6.28 -137.09 14.12
CA LYS A 329 -4.95 -136.87 13.57
C LYS A 329 -4.90 -135.57 12.76
N GLN A 330 -5.87 -135.35 11.88
CA GLN A 330 -5.94 -134.15 11.06
C GLN A 330 -6.05 -132.88 11.92
N LEU A 331 -6.90 -132.88 12.94
CA LEU A 331 -7.01 -131.76 13.89
C LEU A 331 -5.70 -131.52 14.66
N GLY A 332 -4.94 -132.57 14.97
CA GLY A 332 -3.62 -132.45 15.59
C GLY A 332 -2.58 -131.80 14.67
N ASP A 333 -2.60 -132.15 13.39
CA ASP A 333 -1.73 -131.56 12.36
C ASP A 333 -2.10 -130.07 12.15
N ASP A 334 -3.39 -129.76 12.02
CA ASP A 334 -3.91 -128.39 11.88
C ASP A 334 -3.55 -127.51 13.09
N LEU A 335 -3.70 -128.04 14.31
CA LEU A 335 -3.31 -127.34 15.54
C LEU A 335 -1.81 -127.01 15.56
N THR A 336 -0.97 -127.88 15.01
CA THR A 336 0.48 -127.65 14.92
C THR A 336 0.79 -126.51 13.96
N VAL A 337 0.11 -126.45 12.81
CA VAL A 337 0.23 -125.35 11.84
C VAL A 337 -0.23 -124.02 12.44
N GLU A 338 -1.39 -124.00 13.11
CA GLU A 338 -1.89 -122.77 13.72
C GLU A 338 -0.99 -122.27 14.86
N LYS A 339 -0.40 -123.17 15.67
CA LYS A 339 0.62 -122.78 16.65
C LYS A 339 1.84 -122.13 16.01
N ALA A 340 2.30 -122.64 14.87
CA ALA A 340 3.41 -122.04 14.14
C ALA A 340 3.08 -120.64 13.60
N LYS A 341 1.85 -120.43 13.09
CA LYS A 341 1.37 -119.11 12.65
C LYS A 341 1.31 -118.12 13.81
N VAL A 342 0.80 -118.54 14.96
CA VAL A 342 0.76 -117.69 16.17
C VAL A 342 2.17 -117.28 16.60
N ALA A 343 3.15 -118.19 16.54
CA ALA A 343 4.54 -117.86 16.85
C ALA A 343 5.13 -116.82 15.88
N ASP A 344 4.94 -117.00 14.56
CA ASP A 344 5.38 -116.03 13.53
C ASP A 344 4.73 -114.65 13.72
N LEU A 345 3.41 -114.61 13.95
CA LEU A 345 2.69 -113.36 14.20
C LEU A 345 3.17 -112.68 15.48
N THR A 346 3.49 -113.45 16.53
CA THR A 346 4.03 -112.91 17.78
C THR A 346 5.40 -112.26 17.56
N THR A 347 6.27 -112.89 16.77
CA THR A 347 7.58 -112.31 16.41
C THR A 347 7.41 -111.03 15.60
N ARG A 348 6.55 -111.04 14.56
CA ARG A 348 6.29 -109.84 13.74
C ARG A 348 5.71 -108.69 14.55
N LEU A 349 4.85 -109.00 15.52
CA LEU A 349 4.29 -107.98 16.42
C LEU A 349 5.39 -107.34 17.27
N ALA A 350 6.31 -108.14 17.82
CA ALA A 350 7.44 -107.63 18.60
C ALA A 350 8.39 -106.75 17.75
N GLU A 351 8.68 -107.16 16.51
CA GLU A 351 9.50 -106.39 15.58
C GLU A 351 8.84 -105.06 15.18
N ALA A 352 7.53 -105.08 14.89
CA ALA A 352 6.76 -103.88 14.57
C ALA A 352 6.72 -102.92 15.77
N GLN A 353 6.51 -103.43 16.99
CA GLN A 353 6.56 -102.63 18.21
C GLN A 353 7.93 -101.96 18.42
N ALA A 354 9.02 -102.70 18.20
CA ALA A 354 10.37 -102.15 18.32
C ALA A 354 10.63 -101.05 17.27
N THR A 355 10.15 -101.23 16.04
CA THR A 355 10.30 -100.24 14.96
C THR A 355 9.51 -98.98 15.27
N PHE A 356 8.24 -99.11 15.68
CA PHE A 356 7.43 -97.95 16.06
C PHE A 356 8.01 -97.20 17.27
N GLN A 357 8.54 -97.90 18.27
CA GLN A 357 9.22 -97.24 19.39
C GLN A 357 10.46 -96.46 18.95
N ALA A 358 11.26 -97.00 18.03
CA ALA A 358 12.42 -96.31 17.48
C ALA A 358 12.01 -95.06 16.66
N GLU A 359 10.95 -95.16 15.86
CA GLU A 359 10.40 -94.02 15.13
C GLU A 359 9.83 -92.96 16.05
N LEU A 360 9.06 -93.34 17.08
CA LEU A 360 8.55 -92.41 18.09
C LEU A 360 9.68 -91.63 18.75
N LYS A 361 10.74 -92.32 19.17
CA LYS A 361 11.92 -91.66 19.75
C LYS A 361 12.56 -90.68 18.77
N LYS A 362 12.70 -91.06 17.50
CA LYS A 362 13.25 -90.17 16.46
C LYS A 362 12.36 -88.94 16.27
N ARG A 363 11.03 -89.12 16.23
CA ARG A 363 10.08 -88.00 16.12
C ARG A 363 10.10 -87.10 17.34
N ASP A 364 10.23 -87.66 18.55
CA ASP A 364 10.37 -86.87 19.77
C ASP A 364 11.65 -86.01 19.76
N ASP A 365 12.76 -86.56 19.27
CA ASP A 365 14.02 -85.82 19.13
C ASP A 365 13.91 -84.72 18.05
N GLU A 366 13.22 -84.99 16.93
CA GLU A 366 12.89 -83.98 15.91
C GLU A 366 12.00 -82.87 16.48
N ILE A 367 10.94 -83.20 17.23
CA ILE A 367 10.03 -82.24 17.86
C ILE A 367 10.79 -81.35 18.84
N LYS A 368 11.66 -81.91 19.69
CA LYS A 368 12.48 -81.12 20.63
C LYS A 368 13.41 -80.15 19.90
N LYS A 369 13.96 -80.57 18.76
CA LYS A 369 14.83 -79.72 17.94
C LYS A 369 14.03 -78.56 17.35
N GLU A 370 12.86 -78.82 16.77
CA GLU A 370 12.00 -77.77 16.21
C GLU A 370 11.48 -76.82 17.30
N GLN A 371 11.11 -77.31 18.48
CA GLN A 371 10.78 -76.44 19.62
C GLN A 371 11.94 -75.52 20.01
N GLY A 372 13.18 -76.00 19.90
CA GLY A 372 14.38 -75.19 20.10
C GLY A 372 14.56 -74.12 19.03
N HIS A 373 14.28 -74.44 17.76
CA HIS A 373 14.28 -73.46 16.67
C HIS A 373 13.17 -72.42 16.85
N ASP A 374 11.94 -72.85 17.12
CA ASP A 374 10.79 -71.97 17.35
C ASP A 374 11.09 -70.96 18.46
N ALA A 375 11.69 -71.39 19.57
CA ALA A 375 12.07 -70.50 20.67
C ALA A 375 13.11 -69.44 20.24
N GLU A 376 14.03 -69.77 19.33
CA GLU A 376 15.03 -68.84 18.82
C GLU A 376 14.47 -67.90 17.75
N ASP A 377 13.56 -68.41 16.91
CA ASP A 377 12.81 -67.63 15.94
C ASP A 377 11.92 -66.62 16.66
N HIS A 378 11.26 -66.98 17.77
CA HIS A 378 10.49 -66.05 18.59
C HIS A 378 11.35 -64.92 19.14
N LYS A 379 12.53 -65.21 19.71
CA LYS A 379 13.46 -64.15 20.16
C LYS A 379 13.89 -63.24 19.02
N THR A 380 14.09 -63.81 17.82
CA THR A 380 14.45 -63.03 16.64
C THR A 380 13.30 -62.15 16.18
N ILE A 381 12.06 -62.66 16.19
CA ILE A 381 10.85 -61.90 15.89
C ILE A 381 10.68 -60.75 16.89
N ASP A 382 10.83 -61.00 18.19
CA ASP A 382 10.71 -59.97 19.23
C ASP A 382 11.76 -58.85 19.05
N ARG A 383 13.00 -59.24 18.74
CA ARG A 383 14.08 -58.28 18.44
C ARG A 383 13.77 -57.45 17.20
N LEU A 384 13.28 -58.08 16.12
CA LEU A 384 12.92 -57.39 14.88
C LEU A 384 11.70 -56.49 15.07
N ALA A 385 10.72 -56.90 15.87
CA ALA A 385 9.56 -56.07 16.23
C ALA A 385 9.99 -54.81 16.98
N SER A 386 10.88 -54.96 17.96
CA SER A 386 11.45 -53.83 18.72
C SER A 386 12.23 -52.87 17.80
N GLN A 387 13.01 -53.40 16.85
CA GLN A 387 13.72 -52.58 15.86
C GLN A 387 12.75 -51.85 14.92
N LEU A 388 11.70 -52.53 14.44
CA LEU A 388 10.69 -51.93 13.59
C LEU A 388 9.97 -50.77 14.28
N GLU A 389 9.66 -50.92 15.57
CA GLU A 389 9.02 -49.89 16.38
C GLU A 389 9.93 -48.68 16.59
N TYR A 390 11.22 -48.91 16.87
CA TYR A 390 12.22 -47.84 16.95
C TYR A 390 12.34 -47.08 15.62
N GLU A 391 12.44 -47.78 14.50
CA GLU A 391 12.55 -47.17 13.17
C GLU A 391 11.28 -46.38 12.80
N ARG A 392 10.08 -46.86 13.17
CA ARG A 392 8.82 -46.13 13.00
C ARG A 392 8.81 -44.84 13.81
N ALA A 393 9.25 -44.89 15.08
CA ALA A 393 9.35 -43.71 15.93
C ALA A 393 10.36 -42.69 15.38
N SER A 394 11.53 -43.16 14.94
CA SER A 394 12.56 -42.34 14.30
C SER A 394 12.03 -41.66 13.02
N LYS A 395 11.32 -42.40 12.17
CA LYS A 395 10.69 -41.86 10.95
C LYS A 395 9.63 -40.80 11.27
N ALA A 396 8.81 -41.02 12.29
CA ALA A 396 7.81 -40.04 12.72
C ALA A 396 8.44 -38.73 13.20
N GLU A 397 9.53 -38.80 13.98
CA GLU A 397 10.25 -37.60 14.45
C GLU A 397 10.95 -36.87 13.28
N LEU A 398 11.57 -37.61 12.36
CA LEU A 398 12.15 -37.02 11.14
C LEU A 398 11.08 -36.33 10.28
N GLN A 399 9.89 -36.90 10.16
CA GLN A 399 8.78 -36.29 9.43
C GLN A 399 8.32 -34.99 10.08
N LYS A 400 8.17 -34.98 11.40
CA LYS A 400 7.85 -33.77 12.17
C LYS A 400 8.91 -32.67 11.98
N ASN A 401 10.18 -33.02 12.04
CA ASN A 401 11.28 -32.07 11.79
C ASN A 401 11.27 -31.55 10.34
N LEU A 402 10.95 -32.40 9.36
CA LEU A 402 10.79 -32.01 7.97
C LEU A 402 9.67 -30.98 7.80
N ASP A 403 8.51 -31.24 8.39
CA ASP A 403 7.33 -30.36 8.29
C ASP A 403 7.57 -29.02 8.98
N GLN A 404 8.24 -29.04 10.13
CA GLN A 404 8.67 -27.81 10.81
C GLN A 404 9.67 -27.02 9.97
N THR A 405 10.66 -27.68 9.35
CA THR A 405 11.64 -27.03 8.48
C THR A 405 10.99 -26.43 7.24
N LYS A 406 10.03 -27.13 6.61
CA LYS A 406 9.25 -26.59 5.48
C LYS A 406 8.45 -25.34 5.85
N THR A 407 7.87 -25.34 7.05
CA THR A 407 7.13 -24.18 7.57
C THR A 407 8.09 -22.99 7.73
N SER A 408 9.23 -23.19 8.40
CA SER A 408 10.26 -22.15 8.56
C SER A 408 10.84 -21.67 7.23
N LEU A 409 10.99 -22.55 6.23
CA LEU A 409 11.42 -22.17 4.89
C LEU A 409 10.40 -21.25 4.22
N THR A 410 9.11 -21.59 4.28
CA THR A 410 8.04 -20.76 3.72
C THR A 410 7.99 -19.38 4.37
N GLU A 411 8.16 -19.32 5.70
CA GLU A 411 8.26 -18.05 6.43
C GLU A 411 9.48 -17.22 6.02
N ALA A 412 10.63 -17.86 5.82
CA ALA A 412 11.85 -17.19 5.37
C ALA A 412 11.72 -16.66 3.94
N GLU A 413 11.11 -17.44 3.04
CA GLU A 413 10.82 -17.01 1.66
C GLU A 413 9.86 -15.81 1.64
N ALA A 414 8.82 -15.82 2.47
CA ALA A 414 7.90 -14.69 2.61
C ALA A 414 8.60 -13.42 3.13
N ARG A 415 9.51 -13.57 4.10
CA ARG A 415 10.34 -12.46 4.59
C ARG A 415 11.26 -11.91 3.49
N LEU A 416 11.88 -12.78 2.69
CA LEU A 416 12.73 -12.38 1.57
C LEU A 416 11.95 -11.55 0.53
N VAL A 417 10.72 -11.95 0.21
CA VAL A 417 9.84 -11.17 -0.69
C VAL A 417 9.51 -9.80 -0.09
N ALA A 418 9.17 -9.74 1.21
CA ALA A 418 8.88 -8.49 1.90
C ALA A 418 10.10 -7.55 1.96
N ASP A 419 11.28 -8.09 2.27
CA ASP A 419 12.54 -7.35 2.29
C ASP A 419 12.92 -6.89 0.89
N GLY A 420 12.67 -7.69 -0.15
CA GLY A 420 12.84 -7.29 -1.55
C GLY A 420 11.96 -6.09 -1.93
N ALA A 421 10.69 -6.08 -1.49
CA ALA A 421 9.79 -4.94 -1.69
C ALA A 421 10.26 -3.69 -0.94
N ASN A 422 10.74 -3.84 0.30
CA ASN A 422 11.31 -2.75 1.08
C ASN A 422 12.57 -2.17 0.41
N ILE A 423 13.46 -3.01 -0.10
CA ILE A 423 14.65 -2.58 -0.85
C ILE A 423 14.23 -1.77 -2.08
N ALA A 424 13.26 -2.25 -2.87
CA ALA A 424 12.78 -1.52 -4.05
C ALA A 424 12.20 -0.14 -3.69
N ALA A 425 11.43 -0.06 -2.60
CA ALA A 425 10.88 1.20 -2.09
C ALA A 425 11.99 2.16 -1.63
N LEU A 426 12.98 1.66 -0.89
CA LEU A 426 14.13 2.45 -0.45
C LEU A 426 15.00 2.91 -1.64
N THR A 427 15.23 2.07 -2.64
CA THR A 427 15.93 2.44 -3.88
C THR A 427 15.20 3.58 -4.59
N THR A 428 13.87 3.52 -4.69
CA THR A 428 13.06 4.58 -5.29
C THR A 428 13.16 5.89 -4.48
N ARG A 429 13.16 5.80 -3.15
CA ARG A 429 13.33 6.95 -2.24
C ARG A 429 14.71 7.58 -2.40
N ILE A 430 15.77 6.78 -2.49
CA ILE A 430 17.15 7.25 -2.71
C ILE A 430 17.24 8.00 -4.03
N ALA A 431 16.72 7.44 -5.13
CA ALA A 431 16.73 8.10 -6.44
C ALA A 431 15.98 9.46 -6.42
N ALA A 432 14.86 9.55 -5.71
CA ALA A 432 14.14 10.81 -5.54
C ALA A 432 14.95 11.85 -4.75
N LEU A 433 15.58 11.43 -3.65
CA LEU A 433 16.44 12.31 -2.83
C LEU A 433 17.69 12.76 -3.59
N GLU A 434 18.29 11.90 -4.41
CA GLU A 434 19.42 12.26 -5.27
C GLU A 434 19.01 13.33 -6.31
N ALA A 435 17.81 13.19 -6.89
CA ALA A 435 17.27 14.20 -7.81
C ALA A 435 16.98 15.54 -7.10
N GLU A 436 16.40 15.52 -5.90
CA GLU A 436 16.19 16.73 -5.08
C GLU A 436 17.52 17.40 -4.72
N LEU A 437 18.52 16.62 -4.30
CA LEU A 437 19.86 17.12 -3.98
C LEU A 437 20.51 17.81 -5.17
N GLU A 438 20.34 17.27 -6.38
CA GLU A 438 20.88 17.88 -7.61
C GLU A 438 20.18 19.20 -7.96
N VAL A 439 18.86 19.30 -7.73
CA VAL A 439 18.12 20.56 -7.87
C VAL A 439 18.61 21.60 -6.87
N GLU A 440 18.78 21.22 -5.61
CA GLU A 440 19.29 22.11 -4.56
C GLU A 440 20.72 22.59 -4.84
N LYS A 441 21.61 21.71 -5.32
CA LYS A 441 22.96 22.10 -5.76
C LYS A 441 22.91 23.19 -6.84
N LYS A 442 22.07 23.03 -7.86
CA LYS A 442 21.89 24.04 -8.92
C LYS A 442 21.34 25.35 -8.36
N ALA A 443 20.43 25.29 -7.38
CA ALA A 443 19.92 26.47 -6.72
C ALA A 443 21.03 27.21 -5.94
N VAL A 444 21.89 26.47 -5.23
CA VAL A 444 23.06 27.04 -4.53
C VAL A 444 24.05 27.68 -5.51
N GLU A 445 24.39 27.01 -6.61
CA GLU A 445 25.27 27.57 -7.65
C GLU A 445 24.70 28.88 -8.25
N LYS A 446 23.39 28.92 -8.48
CA LYS A 446 22.69 30.12 -8.95
C LYS A 446 22.77 31.24 -7.91
N LEU A 447 22.46 30.95 -6.64
CA LEU A 447 22.53 31.94 -5.55
C LEU A 447 23.96 32.46 -5.35
N GLN A 448 24.98 31.61 -5.47
CA GLN A 448 26.38 32.04 -5.43
C GLN A 448 26.73 32.98 -6.58
N SER A 449 26.23 32.70 -7.79
CA SER A 449 26.42 33.57 -8.95
C SER A 449 25.74 34.93 -8.76
N GLU A 450 24.49 34.94 -8.29
CA GLU A 450 23.75 36.17 -7.96
C GLU A 450 24.43 36.96 -6.83
N LEU A 451 24.96 36.29 -5.82
CA LEU A 451 25.72 36.91 -4.73
C LEU A 451 26.99 37.58 -5.25
N LYS A 452 27.71 36.92 -6.16
CA LYS A 452 28.89 37.49 -6.80
C LYS A 452 28.53 38.75 -7.59
N GLU A 453 27.48 38.70 -8.41
CA GLU A 453 27.02 39.86 -9.19
C GLU A 453 26.62 41.03 -8.28
N LYS A 454 25.87 40.76 -7.19
CA LYS A 454 25.51 41.79 -6.21
C LYS A 454 26.74 42.37 -5.51
N THR A 455 27.73 41.53 -5.18
CA THR A 455 28.99 41.97 -4.57
C THR A 455 29.77 42.88 -5.51
N ASP A 456 29.91 42.50 -6.78
CA ASP A 456 30.55 43.32 -7.81
C ASP A 456 29.81 44.65 -8.00
N ARG A 457 28.47 44.63 -7.96
CA ARG A 457 27.65 45.83 -8.04
C ARG A 457 27.83 46.75 -6.82
N ILE A 458 27.92 46.19 -5.62
CA ILE A 458 28.22 46.95 -4.40
C ILE A 458 29.58 47.63 -4.54
N ALA A 459 30.63 46.88 -4.92
CA ALA A 459 31.96 47.45 -5.12
C ALA A 459 31.96 48.59 -6.17
N GLN A 460 31.20 48.44 -7.25
CA GLN A 460 31.03 49.49 -8.26
C GLN A 460 30.32 50.73 -7.70
N LEU A 461 29.25 50.54 -6.92
CA LEU A 461 28.52 51.62 -6.28
C LEU A 461 29.38 52.35 -5.24
N GLU A 462 30.15 51.62 -4.43
CA GLU A 462 31.09 52.19 -3.46
C GLU A 462 32.14 53.07 -4.17
N LYS A 463 32.70 52.60 -5.28
CA LYS A 463 33.62 53.40 -6.11
C LYS A 463 32.95 54.67 -6.64
N SER A 464 31.75 54.55 -7.21
CA SER A 464 31.00 55.70 -7.71
C SER A 464 30.65 56.70 -6.60
N ASN A 465 30.38 56.21 -5.39
CA ASN A 465 30.08 57.05 -4.24
C ASN A 465 31.33 57.80 -3.78
N ALA A 466 32.49 57.13 -3.74
CA ALA A 466 33.78 57.77 -3.46
C ALA A 466 34.13 58.86 -4.49
N ASP A 467 33.92 58.60 -5.79
CA ASP A 467 34.11 59.60 -6.86
C ASP A 467 33.17 60.80 -6.69
N THR A 468 31.91 60.54 -6.31
CA THR A 468 30.92 61.60 -6.07
C THR A 468 31.28 62.43 -4.85
N GLN A 469 31.75 61.79 -3.77
CA GLN A 469 32.24 62.47 -2.58
C GLN A 469 33.45 63.36 -2.91
N SER A 470 34.39 62.86 -3.72
CA SER A 470 35.55 63.66 -4.16
C SER A 470 35.13 64.89 -4.96
N LYS A 471 34.15 64.75 -5.86
CA LYS A 471 33.57 65.89 -6.60
C LYS A 471 32.88 66.88 -5.69
N LEU A 472 32.15 66.41 -4.67
CA LEU A 472 31.50 67.25 -3.68
C LEU A 472 32.53 68.04 -2.87
N ASP A 473 33.58 67.38 -2.39
CA ASP A 473 34.68 68.02 -1.65
C ASP A 473 35.39 69.07 -2.53
N GLN A 474 35.57 68.78 -3.82
CA GLN A 474 36.13 69.75 -4.77
C GLN A 474 35.20 70.96 -4.94
N ALA A 475 33.91 70.74 -5.14
CA ALA A 475 32.93 71.82 -5.27
C ALA A 475 32.88 72.70 -4.00
N LEU A 476 32.97 72.09 -2.82
CA LEU A 476 33.05 72.82 -1.54
C LEU A 476 34.31 73.69 -1.45
N ARG A 477 35.47 73.18 -1.90
CA ARG A 477 36.72 73.96 -1.98
C ARG A 477 36.60 75.12 -2.97
N ASP A 478 35.98 74.90 -4.12
CA ASP A 478 35.75 75.93 -5.13
C ASP A 478 34.81 77.03 -4.58
N VAL A 479 33.72 76.66 -3.91
CA VAL A 479 32.82 77.60 -3.23
C VAL A 479 33.58 78.41 -2.18
N THR A 480 34.39 77.76 -1.34
CA THR A 480 35.20 78.44 -0.32
C THR A 480 36.18 79.43 -0.95
N THR A 481 36.82 79.03 -2.05
CA THR A 481 37.75 79.89 -2.81
C THR A 481 37.02 81.08 -3.42
N LYS A 482 35.85 80.85 -4.03
CA LYS A 482 34.99 81.90 -4.59
C LYS A 482 34.48 82.86 -3.52
N GLN A 483 34.12 82.35 -2.35
CA GLN A 483 33.74 83.19 -1.21
C GLN A 483 34.91 84.07 -0.75
N GLY A 484 36.13 83.54 -0.73
CA GLY A 484 37.34 84.34 -0.48
C GLY A 484 37.56 85.45 -1.52
N GLN A 485 37.36 85.14 -2.81
CA GLN A 485 37.42 86.12 -3.90
C GLN A 485 36.33 87.21 -3.76
N ILE A 486 35.12 86.83 -3.37
CA ILE A 486 34.02 87.78 -3.10
C ILE A 486 34.42 88.70 -1.95
N ASN A 487 34.87 88.17 -0.82
CA ASN A 487 35.28 88.98 0.33
C ASN A 487 36.40 89.98 -0.03
N GLN A 488 37.35 89.57 -0.87
CA GLN A 488 38.42 90.44 -1.37
C GLN A 488 37.88 91.54 -2.30
N LYS A 489 36.94 91.20 -3.20
CA LYS A 489 36.26 92.18 -4.06
C LYS A 489 35.43 93.15 -3.22
N ASP A 490 34.70 92.69 -2.22
CA ASP A 490 33.92 93.53 -1.31
C ASP A 490 34.80 94.50 -0.52
N ALA A 491 35.98 94.06 -0.07
CA ALA A 491 36.95 94.95 0.56
C ALA A 491 37.44 96.04 -0.42
N THR A 492 37.73 95.66 -1.67
CA THR A 492 38.13 96.60 -2.73
C THR A 492 37.02 97.61 -3.03
N ILE A 493 35.77 97.15 -3.12
CA ILE A 493 34.60 98.01 -3.34
C ILE A 493 34.44 99.00 -2.18
N ARG A 494 34.58 98.55 -0.92
CA ARG A 494 34.54 99.44 0.26
C ARG A 494 35.63 100.52 0.21
N ASP A 495 36.84 100.15 -0.15
CA ASP A 495 37.96 101.10 -0.32
C ASP A 495 37.68 102.12 -1.42
N GLN A 496 37.19 101.65 -2.57
CA GLN A 496 36.78 102.52 -3.68
C GLN A 496 35.63 103.45 -3.29
N SER A 497 34.63 102.95 -2.55
CA SER A 497 33.52 103.76 -2.03
C SER A 497 34.05 104.88 -1.12
N THR A 498 34.96 104.55 -0.21
CA THR A 498 35.61 105.53 0.68
C THR A 498 36.38 106.60 -0.11
N ARG A 499 37.06 106.18 -1.19
CA ARG A 499 37.77 107.11 -2.09
C ARG A 499 36.80 108.03 -2.84
N ILE A 500 35.67 107.50 -3.32
CA ILE A 500 34.61 108.30 -3.96
C ILE A 500 34.05 109.33 -2.97
N ASP A 501 33.77 108.93 -1.72
CA ASP A 501 33.28 109.85 -0.69
C ASP A 501 34.28 110.99 -0.42
N ASN A 502 35.57 110.67 -0.33
CA ASN A 502 36.63 111.67 -0.15
C ASN A 502 36.74 112.62 -1.36
N LEU A 503 36.71 112.09 -2.58
CA LEU A 503 36.71 112.90 -3.81
C LEU A 503 35.47 113.78 -3.89
N THR A 504 34.31 113.28 -3.45
CA THR A 504 33.06 114.05 -3.40
C THR A 504 33.18 115.22 -2.41
N ARG A 505 33.74 114.99 -1.21
CA ARG A 505 34.03 116.07 -0.25
C ARG A 505 34.99 117.10 -0.83
N GLU A 506 36.07 116.66 -1.49
CA GLU A 506 37.04 117.56 -2.11
C GLU A 506 36.40 118.39 -3.24
N SER A 507 35.57 117.75 -4.08
CA SER A 507 34.79 118.42 -5.12
C SER A 507 33.86 119.46 -4.53
N ASN A 508 33.11 119.13 -3.47
CA ASN A 508 32.22 120.08 -2.79
C ASN A 508 32.99 121.27 -2.20
N ALA A 509 34.15 121.03 -1.59
CA ALA A 509 35.02 122.10 -1.10
C ALA A 509 35.51 123.01 -2.24
N LYS A 510 35.90 122.43 -3.38
CA LYS A 510 36.29 123.21 -4.57
C LYS A 510 35.11 123.99 -5.15
N THR A 511 33.89 123.43 -5.17
CA THR A 511 32.68 124.14 -5.59
C THR A 511 32.41 125.36 -4.71
N ILE A 512 32.57 125.25 -3.38
CA ILE A 512 32.45 126.40 -2.47
C ILE A 512 33.49 127.47 -2.82
N THR A 513 34.74 127.08 -3.07
CA THR A 513 35.81 128.01 -3.48
C THR A 513 35.50 128.70 -4.81
N ILE A 514 35.01 127.97 -5.82
CA ILE A 514 34.60 128.53 -7.11
C ILE A 514 33.49 129.56 -6.92
N ASN A 515 32.45 129.24 -6.15
CA ASN A 515 31.35 130.16 -5.87
C ASN A 515 31.85 131.47 -5.23
N ASN A 516 32.79 131.38 -4.28
CA ASN A 516 33.40 132.57 -3.66
C ASN A 516 34.20 133.41 -4.66
N LEU A 517 34.99 132.79 -5.55
CA LEU A 517 35.72 133.50 -6.60
C LEU A 517 34.76 134.18 -7.60
N GLN A 518 33.63 133.55 -7.91
CA GLN A 518 32.63 134.09 -8.83
C GLN A 518 31.93 135.34 -8.28
N GLN A 519 31.71 135.40 -6.96
CA GLN A 519 31.26 136.62 -6.28
C GLN A 519 32.30 137.75 -6.36
N GLN A 520 33.60 137.45 -6.23
CA GLN A 520 34.66 138.46 -6.37
C GLN A 520 34.73 139.04 -7.79
N ILE A 521 34.58 138.21 -8.84
CA ILE A 521 34.57 138.67 -10.23
C ILE A 521 33.40 139.63 -10.49
N SER A 522 32.22 139.33 -9.94
CA SER A 522 31.03 140.16 -10.13
C SER A 522 31.21 141.57 -9.55
N SER A 523 31.83 141.68 -8.37
CA SER A 523 32.16 142.96 -7.72
C SER A 523 33.15 143.80 -8.52
N LEU A 524 34.21 143.18 -9.07
CA LEU A 524 35.22 143.89 -9.86
C LEU A 524 34.68 144.39 -11.21
N GLN A 525 33.76 143.64 -11.85
CA GLN A 525 33.12 144.07 -13.10
C GLN A 525 32.20 145.29 -12.95
N GLU A 526 31.70 145.55 -11.74
CA GLU A 526 30.84 146.70 -11.44
C GLU A 526 31.68 147.98 -11.25
N GLN A 527 32.89 147.87 -10.70
CA GLN A 527 33.81 149.00 -10.54
C GLN A 527 34.36 149.55 -11.86
N ILE A 528 34.65 148.69 -12.85
CA ILE A 528 35.22 149.10 -14.15
C ILE A 528 34.22 149.92 -14.99
N ARG A 529 32.92 149.64 -14.89
CA ARG A 529 31.88 150.35 -15.66
C ARG A 529 31.74 151.83 -15.30
N ASN A 530 32.05 152.21 -14.06
CA ASN A 530 31.83 153.57 -13.58
C ASN A 530 32.93 154.59 -13.94
N GLN A 531 34.08 154.16 -14.48
CA GLN A 531 35.22 155.09 -14.73
C GLN A 531 35.34 155.62 -16.17
N GLN A 532 34.53 155.19 -17.14
CA GLN A 532 34.79 155.47 -18.58
C GLN A 532 33.88 156.53 -19.28
N GLN A 533 33.05 157.33 -18.59
CA GLN A 533 32.01 158.18 -19.25
C GLN A 533 32.02 159.72 -19.00
N GLN A 534 33.15 160.41 -18.79
CA GLN A 534 33.17 161.89 -18.52
C GLN A 534 33.85 162.74 -19.62
N PRO A 535 33.23 163.83 -20.16
CA PRO A 535 33.83 164.76 -21.13
C PRO A 535 34.95 165.64 -20.55
N THR A 536 35.92 166.02 -21.40
CA THR A 536 37.19 166.64 -20.96
C THR A 536 37.22 168.14 -21.27
N TYR A 537 37.58 168.96 -20.28
CA TYR A 537 37.80 170.40 -20.46
C TYR A 537 38.93 170.68 -21.45
N ARG A 538 38.79 171.70 -22.30
CA ARG A 538 39.80 172.05 -23.30
C ARG A 538 40.30 173.48 -23.15
N PHE A 539 39.42 174.48 -23.24
CA PHE A 539 39.84 175.88 -23.16
C PHE A 539 38.66 176.80 -22.80
N SER A 540 38.95 178.07 -22.49
CA SER A 540 37.97 179.14 -22.37
C SER A 540 38.15 180.17 -23.49
N GLY A 541 37.10 180.85 -23.91
CA GLY A 541 37.20 181.82 -25.00
C GLY A 541 35.98 182.70 -25.20
N LYS A 542 36.13 183.75 -26.01
CA LYS A 542 35.03 184.65 -26.38
C LYS A 542 34.57 184.37 -27.80
N MET A 543 33.27 184.50 -28.06
CA MET A 543 32.71 184.29 -29.39
C MET A 543 32.28 185.63 -30.00
N ARG A 544 32.73 185.91 -31.22
CA ARG A 544 32.41 187.13 -31.97
C ARG A 544 31.65 186.78 -33.24
N CYS A 545 30.47 187.35 -33.45
CA CYS A 545 29.78 187.27 -34.74
C CYS A 545 30.44 188.20 -35.76
N LEU A 546 30.47 187.78 -37.03
CA LEU A 546 31.13 188.56 -38.10
C LEU A 546 30.25 189.66 -38.72
N VAL A 547 29.04 189.89 -38.22
CA VAL A 547 28.17 190.99 -38.70
C VAL A 547 28.42 192.26 -37.88
N GLY A 548 28.79 193.34 -38.56
CA GLY A 548 29.15 194.62 -37.94
C GLY A 548 30.50 194.58 -37.22
N ASN A 549 31.08 195.76 -36.97
CA ASN A 549 32.27 195.84 -36.13
C ASN A 549 31.86 195.68 -34.66
N ASN A 550 32.45 194.68 -33.97
CA ASN A 550 32.35 194.42 -32.52
C ASN A 550 31.09 193.72 -31.95
N VAL A 551 30.38 192.86 -32.70
CA VAL A 551 29.26 192.07 -32.11
C VAL A 551 29.75 190.80 -31.39
N MET A 552 29.73 190.81 -30.05
CA MET A 552 30.15 189.68 -29.19
C MET A 552 28.97 188.89 -28.63
N VAL A 553 29.20 187.60 -28.35
CA VAL A 553 28.25 186.74 -27.65
C VAL A 553 28.33 186.96 -26.15
N ASP A 554 27.24 187.50 -25.60
CA ASP A 554 27.13 187.88 -24.20
C ASP A 554 25.92 187.20 -23.55
N TYR A 555 26.05 186.91 -22.25
CA TYR A 555 25.00 186.37 -21.41
C TYR A 555 24.41 187.52 -20.58
N THR A 556 23.13 187.87 -20.78
CA THR A 556 22.46 188.95 -20.03
C THR A 556 21.32 188.38 -19.20
N PRO A 557 21.29 188.53 -17.86
CA PRO A 557 20.15 188.14 -17.03
C PRO A 557 19.12 189.30 -16.90
N ASP A 558 17.88 189.15 -17.35
CA ASP A 558 16.91 190.25 -17.56
C ASP A 558 16.19 190.73 -16.27
N SER A 559 15.95 192.05 -16.22
CA SER A 559 15.21 192.78 -15.20
C SER A 559 13.76 193.02 -15.63
N GLY A 560 12.82 192.21 -15.11
CA GLY A 560 11.40 192.59 -14.97
C GLY A 560 10.59 192.88 -16.24
N VAL A 561 9.73 191.91 -16.62
CA VAL A 561 8.69 191.89 -17.66
C VAL A 561 9.11 191.27 -19.00
N LYS A 562 8.70 189.99 -19.14
CA LYS A 562 8.57 189.18 -20.36
C LYS A 562 9.62 189.42 -21.42
N ALA A 563 10.51 188.44 -21.42
CA ALA A 563 11.12 187.85 -22.59
C ALA A 563 11.81 188.91 -23.42
N TYR A 564 13.13 188.86 -23.41
CA TYR A 564 13.82 188.22 -24.51
C TYR A 564 15.28 188.61 -24.32
N GLU A 565 16.01 187.80 -23.54
CA GLU A 565 17.45 187.96 -23.41
C GLU A 565 18.06 187.77 -24.79
N TYR A 566 18.71 188.84 -25.16
CA TYR A 566 19.09 189.25 -26.48
C TYR A 566 20.56 189.62 -26.25
N MET A 567 21.51 189.07 -27.01
CA MET A 567 22.92 189.41 -26.79
C MET A 567 23.17 190.86 -27.23
N SER A 568 23.82 191.67 -26.41
CA SER A 568 24.20 193.04 -26.81
C SER A 568 25.69 193.24 -26.74
N ALA A 569 26.23 194.02 -27.68
CA ALA A 569 27.65 194.30 -27.75
C ALA A 569 28.01 195.43 -26.79
N ARG A 570 28.75 195.12 -25.72
CA ARG A 570 29.42 196.11 -24.87
C ARG A 570 30.87 195.73 -24.59
N GLU A 571 31.71 196.77 -24.51
CA GLU A 571 33.13 196.65 -24.18
C GLU A 571 33.29 196.49 -22.65
N HIS A 572 33.72 195.29 -22.26
CA HIS A 572 34.26 194.86 -20.96
C HIS A 572 33.29 194.39 -19.86
N GLU A 573 32.79 193.15 -19.98
CA GLU A 573 32.34 192.34 -18.82
C GLU A 573 32.74 190.85 -18.92
N ILE A 574 32.76 190.16 -17.77
CA ILE A 574 33.15 188.76 -17.59
C ILE A 574 32.15 187.75 -18.18
N HIS A 575 30.91 188.19 -18.42
CA HIS A 575 29.80 187.38 -18.95
C HIS A 575 30.02 186.87 -20.40
N GLN A 576 31.09 187.32 -21.07
CA GLN A 576 31.44 186.95 -22.46
C GLN A 576 32.44 185.79 -22.57
N ILE A 577 32.90 185.19 -21.46
CA ILE A 577 33.85 184.07 -21.47
C ILE A 577 33.10 182.73 -21.39
N TRP A 578 33.47 181.82 -22.30
CA TRP A 578 32.84 180.51 -22.46
C TRP A 578 33.89 179.40 -22.39
N GLU A 579 33.66 178.39 -21.56
CA GLU A 579 34.42 177.14 -21.45
C GLU A 579 33.96 176.14 -22.51
N PHE A 580 34.90 175.53 -23.22
CA PHE A 580 34.68 174.51 -24.23
C PHE A 580 35.21 173.16 -23.75
N TYR A 581 34.34 172.15 -23.74
CA TYR A 581 34.65 170.77 -23.34
C TYR A 581 34.49 169.82 -24.53
N SER A 582 35.49 168.99 -24.82
CA SER A 582 35.37 167.97 -25.87
C SER A 582 34.63 166.72 -25.37
N VAL A 583 33.72 166.20 -26.18
CA VAL A 583 32.97 164.96 -25.90
C VAL A 583 33.87 163.72 -26.15
N PRO A 584 33.85 162.65 -25.32
CA PRO A 584 34.76 161.52 -25.47
C PRO A 584 34.71 160.88 -26.87
N GLY A 585 35.88 160.71 -27.49
CA GLY A 585 36.03 160.16 -28.85
C GLY A 585 35.76 161.14 -30.00
N ARG A 586 35.38 162.40 -29.72
CA ARG A 586 35.05 163.42 -30.73
C ARG A 586 35.79 164.73 -30.46
N ASN A 587 36.59 165.19 -31.42
CA ASN A 587 37.40 166.40 -31.28
C ASN A 587 36.80 167.63 -31.98
N ASP A 588 35.67 167.43 -32.65
CA ASP A 588 34.90 168.42 -33.40
C ASP A 588 33.61 168.84 -32.69
N VAL A 589 33.22 168.13 -31.62
CA VAL A 589 31.99 168.36 -30.86
C VAL A 589 32.34 168.85 -29.45
N VAL A 590 31.74 169.97 -29.09
CA VAL A 590 31.96 170.65 -27.82
C VAL A 590 30.68 170.85 -27.03
N VAL A 591 30.81 170.86 -25.72
CA VAL A 591 29.84 171.50 -24.84
C VAL A 591 30.38 172.87 -24.48
N ILE A 592 29.56 173.90 -24.68
CA ILE A 592 29.92 175.30 -24.43
C ILE A 592 29.23 175.75 -23.16
N LYS A 593 30.00 176.23 -22.19
CA LYS A 593 29.51 176.54 -20.85
C LYS A 593 29.94 177.96 -20.48
N ASN A 594 29.04 178.77 -19.95
CA ASN A 594 29.43 180.09 -19.46
C ASN A 594 30.39 179.93 -18.27
N THR A 595 31.53 180.62 -18.30
CA THR A 595 32.59 180.43 -17.32
C THR A 595 32.16 180.85 -15.91
N GLU A 596 31.31 181.85 -15.76
CA GLU A 596 30.90 182.35 -14.44
C GLU A 596 29.72 181.57 -13.88
N HIS A 597 28.59 181.55 -14.60
CA HIS A 597 27.36 180.93 -14.09
C HIS A 597 27.37 179.42 -14.20
N LYS A 598 28.34 178.85 -14.93
CA LYS A 598 28.42 177.41 -15.18
C LYS A 598 27.17 176.85 -15.87
N HIS A 599 26.44 177.70 -16.59
CA HIS A 599 25.29 177.31 -17.40
C HIS A 599 25.75 176.81 -18.77
N VAL A 600 25.07 175.79 -19.28
CA VAL A 600 25.43 175.15 -20.54
C VAL A 600 24.59 175.77 -21.66
N LEU A 601 25.24 176.12 -22.77
CA LEU A 601 24.57 176.59 -23.96
C LEU A 601 23.90 175.40 -24.66
N TRP A 602 22.60 175.48 -24.95
CA TRP A 602 21.86 174.40 -25.59
C TRP A 602 20.79 174.92 -26.55
N SER A 603 20.45 174.10 -27.54
CA SER A 603 19.43 174.43 -28.53
C SER A 603 18.03 174.12 -28.00
N ALA A 604 17.14 175.10 -28.02
CA ALA A 604 15.71 174.88 -27.79
C ALA A 604 14.96 174.36 -29.04
N GLY A 605 15.65 174.14 -30.16
CA GLY A 605 15.09 173.67 -31.43
C GLY A 605 15.24 174.70 -32.55
N SER A 606 15.35 174.24 -33.80
CA SER A 606 15.49 175.12 -34.97
C SER A 606 14.41 176.22 -35.02
N GLY A 607 14.84 177.45 -35.32
CA GLY A 607 14.03 178.65 -35.28
C GLY A 607 13.92 179.31 -33.92
N GLN A 608 14.33 178.63 -32.85
CA GLN A 608 14.20 179.14 -31.49
C GLN A 608 15.46 179.88 -31.04
N ARG A 609 15.28 180.71 -30.02
CA ARG A 609 16.39 181.35 -29.31
C ARG A 609 17.22 180.29 -28.61
N VAL A 610 18.53 180.43 -28.73
CA VAL A 610 19.48 179.60 -27.99
C VAL A 610 19.34 179.91 -26.51
N ARG A 611 19.43 178.88 -25.66
CA ARG A 611 19.30 179.01 -24.21
C ARG A 611 20.59 178.64 -23.52
N CYS A 612 20.79 179.20 -22.33
CA CYS A 612 21.93 178.91 -21.48
C CYS A 612 21.46 178.81 -20.04
N ASP A 613 21.30 177.59 -19.53
CA ASP A 613 20.91 177.33 -18.14
C ASP A 613 21.52 176.00 -17.65
N GLY A 614 21.31 175.66 -16.38
CA GLY A 614 21.81 174.42 -15.78
C GLY A 614 20.94 173.18 -16.05
N SER A 615 19.85 173.28 -16.81
CA SER A 615 18.89 172.18 -16.96
C SER A 615 19.39 171.05 -17.88
N HIS A 616 20.45 171.30 -18.65
CA HIS A 616 20.99 170.33 -19.60
C HIS A 616 22.43 169.95 -19.24
N GLY A 617 22.67 168.64 -19.21
CA GLY A 617 23.98 168.06 -18.91
C GLY A 617 24.82 167.82 -20.16
N VAL A 618 26.11 167.57 -19.95
CA VAL A 618 27.13 167.37 -21.00
C VAL A 618 26.89 166.18 -21.95
N LEU A 619 26.05 165.22 -21.55
CA LEU A 619 25.66 164.06 -22.37
C LEU A 619 24.41 164.33 -23.22
N ASP A 620 23.72 165.46 -23.02
CA ASP A 620 22.57 165.80 -23.83
C ASP A 620 23.01 166.32 -25.19
N SER A 621 22.56 165.65 -26.25
CA SER A 621 22.77 166.06 -27.64
C SER A 621 22.35 167.51 -27.93
N ALA A 622 21.39 168.06 -27.18
CA ALA A 622 20.95 169.45 -27.31
C ALA A 622 21.98 170.46 -26.81
N ALA A 623 22.88 170.05 -25.91
CA ALA A 623 23.97 170.84 -25.35
C ALA A 623 25.31 170.61 -26.08
N GLN A 624 25.33 169.70 -27.05
CA GLN A 624 26.51 169.38 -27.83
C GLN A 624 26.49 170.13 -29.15
N TRP A 625 27.59 170.79 -29.45
CA TRP A 625 27.76 171.66 -30.60
C TRP A 625 28.95 171.22 -31.42
N GLN A 626 28.73 170.90 -32.69
CA GLN A 626 29.79 170.67 -33.65
C GLN A 626 30.36 172.00 -34.15
N LEU A 627 31.67 172.13 -34.12
CA LEU A 627 32.39 173.23 -34.74
C LEU A 627 32.57 172.90 -36.23
N LEU A 628 31.84 173.59 -37.11
CA LEU A 628 31.98 173.39 -38.55
C LEU A 628 33.10 174.28 -39.09
N GLY A 629 34.06 173.65 -39.77
CA GLY A 629 35.23 174.31 -40.35
C GLY A 629 36.48 174.27 -39.45
N ALA A 630 36.40 173.70 -38.24
CA ALA A 630 37.54 173.53 -37.34
C ALA A 630 37.30 172.37 -36.36
N THR A 631 38.36 171.91 -35.69
CA THR A 631 38.28 171.12 -34.46
C THR A 631 38.65 172.00 -33.26
N VAL A 632 38.39 171.52 -32.04
CA VAL A 632 38.85 172.18 -30.81
C VAL A 632 40.36 172.51 -30.89
N ASP A 633 41.14 171.58 -31.43
CA ASP A 633 42.59 171.70 -31.54
C ASP A 633 43.04 172.64 -32.67
N SER A 634 42.30 172.72 -33.77
CA SER A 634 42.67 173.58 -34.90
C SER A 634 42.19 175.03 -34.80
N LEU A 635 41.33 175.37 -33.83
CA LEU A 635 40.81 176.71 -33.61
C LEU A 635 41.90 177.73 -33.21
N ASN A 636 41.96 178.85 -33.93
CA ASN A 636 42.74 180.05 -33.59
C ASN A 636 41.91 181.34 -33.83
N ASN A 637 42.45 182.50 -33.47
CA ASN A 637 41.69 183.76 -33.44
C ASN A 637 41.20 184.28 -34.81
N ASN A 638 41.71 183.72 -35.92
CA ASN A 638 41.29 184.03 -37.28
C ASN A 638 40.36 182.96 -37.89
N THR A 639 40.09 181.88 -37.14
CA THR A 639 39.29 180.75 -37.62
C THR A 639 37.81 181.07 -37.52
N GLN A 640 37.17 181.18 -38.69
CA GLN A 640 35.72 181.36 -38.79
C GLN A 640 35.05 179.99 -38.70
N VAL A 641 34.15 179.84 -37.74
CA VAL A 641 33.36 178.62 -37.58
C VAL A 641 31.88 178.92 -37.64
N GLN A 642 31.10 177.94 -38.09
CA GLN A 642 29.67 177.87 -37.78
C GLN A 642 29.51 176.86 -36.65
N ILE A 643 28.69 177.17 -35.66
CA ILE A 643 28.52 176.33 -34.48
C ILE A 643 27.17 175.62 -34.62
N ARG A 644 27.19 174.32 -34.94
CA ARG A 644 26.00 173.50 -35.25
C ARG A 644 25.59 172.65 -34.06
N ASN A 645 24.31 172.62 -33.72
CA ASN A 645 23.81 171.74 -32.67
C ASN A 645 23.76 170.27 -33.15
N MET A 646 24.14 169.33 -32.29
CA MET A 646 24.15 167.90 -32.62
C MET A 646 22.76 167.26 -32.62
N ARG A 647 21.78 167.83 -31.92
CA ARG A 647 20.42 167.27 -31.87
C ARG A 647 19.61 167.59 -33.11
N ASP A 648 19.63 168.86 -33.53
CA ASP A 648 18.70 169.36 -34.55
C ASP A 648 19.39 169.92 -35.81
N ASN A 649 20.72 169.88 -35.88
CA ASN A 649 21.53 170.33 -37.01
C ASN A 649 21.40 171.82 -37.38
N SER A 650 20.77 172.63 -36.53
CA SER A 650 20.72 174.08 -36.69
C SER A 650 22.04 174.73 -36.25
N VAL A 651 22.33 175.93 -36.74
CA VAL A 651 23.54 176.70 -36.37
C VAL A 651 23.19 177.97 -35.61
N LEU A 652 24.11 178.48 -34.81
CA LEU A 652 23.98 179.79 -34.20
C LEU A 652 23.85 180.88 -35.28
N ASP A 653 22.89 181.77 -35.11
CA ASP A 653 22.53 182.83 -36.06
C ASP A 653 22.16 184.13 -35.33
N LEU A 654 22.80 185.24 -35.68
CA LEU A 654 22.41 186.58 -35.25
C LEU A 654 21.16 187.06 -36.02
N SER A 655 20.02 187.10 -35.33
CA SER A 655 18.71 187.29 -35.98
C SER A 655 18.67 188.50 -36.92
N GLY A 656 18.33 188.24 -38.17
CA GLY A 656 18.15 189.26 -39.21
C GLY A 656 19.41 190.06 -39.54
N SER A 657 20.60 189.59 -39.14
CA SER A 657 21.85 190.38 -39.20
C SER A 657 21.75 191.74 -38.50
N ASN A 658 20.82 191.86 -37.54
CA ASN A 658 20.63 193.11 -36.84
C ASN A 658 21.80 193.29 -35.85
N THR A 659 22.52 194.41 -35.94
CA THR A 659 23.63 194.70 -35.03
C THR A 659 23.21 195.61 -33.88
N SER A 660 21.91 195.87 -33.75
CA SER A 660 21.38 196.63 -32.63
C SER A 660 21.71 195.91 -31.33
N ASN A 661 22.06 196.69 -30.31
CA ASN A 661 22.26 196.15 -28.98
C ASN A 661 21.02 195.39 -28.55
N PHE A 662 21.28 194.23 -27.96
CA PHE A 662 20.29 193.21 -27.72
C PHE A 662 19.83 192.78 -29.11
N THR A 663 20.66 192.04 -29.88
CA THR A 663 20.27 191.15 -31.02
C THR A 663 20.34 189.64 -30.66
N PRO A 664 19.30 188.78 -30.86
CA PRO A 664 19.24 187.49 -30.20
C PRO A 664 19.96 186.47 -31.07
N ILE A 665 20.63 185.51 -30.44
CA ILE A 665 21.14 184.36 -31.18
C ILE A 665 20.06 183.30 -31.25
N LEU A 666 19.68 183.00 -32.48
CA LEU A 666 18.79 181.92 -32.81
C LEU A 666 19.61 180.68 -33.16
N THR A 667 18.95 179.55 -33.06
CA THR A 667 19.33 178.36 -33.81
C THR A 667 18.58 178.41 -35.13
N TRP A 668 19.29 178.49 -36.25
CA TRP A 668 18.67 178.62 -37.57
C TRP A 668 19.27 177.65 -38.59
N GLY A 669 18.56 177.45 -39.70
CA GLY A 669 19.05 176.63 -40.80
C GLY A 669 20.34 177.21 -41.37
N GLN A 670 21.33 176.36 -41.62
CA GLN A 670 22.65 176.81 -42.07
C GLN A 670 22.60 177.46 -43.46
N HIS A 671 23.23 178.63 -43.58
CA HIS A 671 23.51 179.35 -44.82
C HIS A 671 24.87 180.06 -44.74
N SER A 672 25.28 180.72 -45.82
CA SER A 672 26.61 181.35 -45.95
C SER A 672 26.69 182.78 -45.41
N GLY A 673 25.63 183.23 -44.72
CA GLY A 673 25.51 184.59 -44.20
C GLY A 673 26.54 184.87 -43.11
N TYR A 674 27.04 186.11 -43.05
CA TYR A 674 27.99 186.51 -42.02
C TYR A 674 27.40 186.43 -40.61
N ASN A 675 26.07 186.46 -40.46
CA ASN A 675 25.35 186.32 -39.19
C ASN A 675 25.45 184.93 -38.56
N GLN A 676 25.93 183.92 -39.30
CA GLN A 676 26.12 182.56 -38.79
C GLN A 676 27.58 182.17 -38.62
N LYS A 677 28.50 183.10 -38.83
CA LYS A 677 29.94 182.87 -38.76
C LYS A 677 30.49 183.56 -37.53
N PHE A 678 31.27 182.80 -36.76
CA PHE A 678 31.82 183.25 -35.50
C PHE A 678 33.33 183.04 -35.49
N ASN A 679 34.05 184.02 -34.94
CA ASN A 679 35.41 183.82 -34.49
C ASN A 679 35.38 183.48 -33.01
N ILE A 680 36.09 182.40 -32.64
CA ILE A 680 36.27 182.02 -31.24
C ILE A 680 37.70 182.40 -30.85
N TRP A 681 37.81 183.25 -29.83
CA TRP A 681 39.07 183.70 -29.31
C TRP A 681 39.41 182.94 -28.05
N LYS A 682 40.44 182.10 -28.11
CA LYS A 682 40.95 181.38 -26.93
C LYS A 682 41.51 182.42 -25.95
N CYS A 683 40.98 182.42 -24.74
CA CYS A 683 41.43 183.25 -23.62
C CYS A 683 42.53 182.56 -22.83
#